data_AF-A0A6B1EMB7-F1
#
_entry.id   AF-A0A6B1EMB7-F1
#
_cell.length_a   1.000
_cell.length_b   1.000
_cell.length_c   1.000
_cell.angle_alpha   90.00
_cell.angle_beta   90.00
_cell.angle_gamma   90.00
#
_symmetry.space_group_name_H-M   'P 1'
#
loop_
_entity.id
_entity.type
_entity.pdbx_description
1 polymer ?
#
loop_
_entity_poly.entity_id
_entity_poly.type
_entity_poly.pdbx_seq_one_letter_code
_entity_poly.pdbx_strand_id
1 'polypeptide(L)'
;MEYQVFITVFVVVALVLVNELSSVMASEPEGLIGRWDFDDGTGTDLSGNGNHALLGGTKIYSLREGHACIETMSKAEPMRIPVPENSPLAISRGTICFWLNTISDRSNILRYNNDAIELNTYRGCFQVRFRGEKDFEYWEGILDYDWPKYDMREWAFYPHVKASIGDSEWHLFAVAYDDKAKQIVGWRDGEQIATIDLSTVNMEPLRREGLTEIHTDERFVGYLDDLRIYNKPLTDAEISQIYNETKTIYAGRRDTNPTDKKQNTYKYQEVDRTLYKAWLQFNPPDIEQSNQDLFRNIVAEGENSTVQTAASELAQAAESMFGFKPAVSETATVAGPKVILGTAETSSWIRERAEDLQLDRIEEDGFVITAMEGAVVVAGRIPAGVVFGAFDLIRRIQIGQDPLELDVLENPQVPIRMVAHWSYFRGLFGDRWRGGGRDNSIFSWEELRTGDTKLIHDWVRMLASCGWNALCPSEINWHYRNNFLEHLDEVEKLGDICRDYGIKLYWSPNYLLALDPKTADALYARVPDFGGYLMKLGSEKQNGDPRPPMVNRIADTLKPSGGKVLVRGFAYGNLRYTPEPYRNLIPYDLFAHEDGNFRDNVIIAPKGSPLDWDLAAPIPALDGAIQKNLYGSELVIDKSWPVSWVKKWKWWFEQDTYRNGPGSLNKFSVDCIMGVSMISPAPAWTKSPLNAVNYYGLGRLSWNPDLTVDEIYTEWIQQTFGDAPEVLRTIKTILMMLEEVTRKTYNYRGYRGIWLDSSDPGMAQVKTPYIVNEEGVGTITPELRERVLAQYAPGLREIYGDRLRGEAHLTAFHFTAHDQRLSIGRTLIQDIYANMEEGVEMAAQAAELWKTLEGRIDSHRYEYTLKILVDYAASVRSMTPKKWVTNFEAHTGRTREETLAGLTQEALAKVGTYNVRHFGAVADGESNDTDAINRAITTCNAAGGGTVFVPSGVYATSSIHLKSNVTLAIDAGATLTALPDADAALLVGENLENVNIYGPGTVNGAGNTRITLQYCQNIEIRNLNIYNGDDAAVLTKRCDGVLIDNVNIQTDQDGLNLSECRNVTVSDCRIDAVQRVYGRPIGGGEAIKFDGEISSSDNITVQNCFLVSGTDALESGPE
;
A
#
# COMPACT_ATOMS: atom_id res chain seq x y z
N MET A 1 -77.36 9.08 -45.33
CA MET A 1 -77.25 10.51 -44.95
C MET A 1 -77.02 10.70 -43.45
N GLU A 2 -77.53 9.83 -42.57
CA GLU A 2 -77.38 9.98 -41.11
C GLU A 2 -75.98 9.66 -40.55
N TYR A 3 -75.18 8.82 -41.22
CA TYR A 3 -73.85 8.43 -40.73
C TYR A 3 -72.76 9.50 -40.90
N GLN A 4 -72.85 10.34 -41.94
CA GLN A 4 -71.88 11.45 -42.14
C GLN A 4 -72.17 12.67 -41.27
N VAL A 5 -73.44 12.89 -40.90
CA VAL A 5 -73.82 13.97 -39.96
C VAL A 5 -73.33 13.63 -38.55
N PHE A 6 -73.42 12.37 -38.12
CA PHE A 6 -72.91 11.93 -36.81
C PHE A 6 -71.39 12.06 -36.68
N ILE A 7 -70.61 11.68 -37.71
CA ILE A 7 -69.15 11.80 -37.70
C ILE A 7 -68.72 13.29 -37.74
N THR A 8 -69.41 14.12 -38.51
CA THR A 8 -69.08 15.55 -38.59
C THR A 8 -69.41 16.28 -37.28
N VAL A 9 -70.52 15.95 -36.61
CA VAL A 9 -70.86 16.52 -35.30
C VAL A 9 -69.89 16.03 -34.22
N PHE A 10 -69.47 14.76 -34.24
CA PHE A 10 -68.50 14.24 -33.26
C PHE A 10 -67.11 14.84 -33.43
N VAL A 11 -66.65 15.05 -34.67
CA VAL A 11 -65.36 15.69 -34.97
C VAL A 11 -65.39 17.18 -34.62
N VAL A 12 -66.49 17.89 -34.87
CA VAL A 12 -66.64 19.31 -34.50
C VAL A 12 -66.77 19.49 -32.99
N VAL A 13 -67.50 18.62 -32.28
CA VAL A 13 -67.58 18.66 -30.81
C VAL A 13 -66.24 18.28 -30.16
N ALA A 14 -65.50 17.32 -30.72
CA ALA A 14 -64.15 17.00 -30.27
C ALA A 14 -63.14 18.13 -30.54
N LEU A 15 -63.21 18.81 -31.69
CA LEU A 15 -62.36 19.96 -32.01
C LEU A 15 -62.71 21.22 -31.19
N VAL A 16 -63.98 21.43 -30.86
CA VAL A 16 -64.41 22.53 -29.97
C VAL A 16 -64.02 22.23 -28.52
N LEU A 17 -64.14 20.97 -28.05
CA LEU A 17 -63.63 20.57 -26.75
C LEU A 17 -62.10 20.66 -26.67
N VAL A 18 -61.37 20.28 -27.72
CA VAL A 18 -59.90 20.42 -27.77
C VAL A 18 -59.49 21.90 -27.82
N ASN A 19 -60.23 22.78 -28.52
CA ASN A 19 -59.94 24.22 -28.50
C ASN A 19 -60.34 24.91 -27.18
N GLU A 20 -61.44 24.51 -26.53
CA GLU A 20 -61.81 25.05 -25.22
C GLU A 20 -60.91 24.53 -24.09
N LEU A 21 -60.44 23.27 -24.15
CA LEU A 21 -59.40 22.73 -23.25
C LEU A 21 -58.02 23.36 -23.51
N SER A 22 -57.74 23.83 -24.73
CA SER A 22 -56.50 24.56 -25.04
C SER A 22 -56.53 26.02 -24.57
N SER A 23 -57.72 26.60 -24.35
CA SER A 23 -57.87 27.97 -23.85
C SER A 23 -58.02 28.09 -22.32
N VAL A 24 -57.96 26.97 -21.58
CA VAL A 24 -57.93 26.94 -20.10
C VAL A 24 -56.67 26.22 -19.61
N MET A 25 -55.52 26.58 -20.18
CA MET A 25 -54.24 26.45 -19.49
C MET A 25 -53.58 27.83 -19.51
N ALA A 26 -53.96 28.67 -18.55
CA ALA A 26 -53.05 29.72 -18.13
C ALA A 26 -51.75 29.01 -17.72
N SER A 27 -50.64 29.29 -18.42
CA SER A 27 -49.33 28.90 -17.94
C SER A 27 -49.21 29.37 -16.50
N GLU A 28 -48.87 28.47 -15.57
CA GLU A 28 -48.54 28.88 -14.21
C GLU A 28 -47.51 30.02 -14.29
N PRO A 29 -47.70 31.13 -13.54
CA PRO A 29 -46.73 32.21 -13.55
C PRO A 29 -45.38 31.67 -13.09
N GLU A 30 -44.39 31.71 -13.99
CA GLU A 30 -43.03 31.27 -13.71
C GLU A 30 -42.31 32.35 -12.88
N GLY A 31 -41.80 31.99 -11.71
CA GLY A 31 -41.22 32.96 -10.77
C GLY A 31 -40.82 32.35 -9.42
N LEU A 32 -40.57 33.23 -8.45
CA LEU A 32 -40.22 32.88 -7.08
C LEU A 32 -41.47 32.37 -6.33
N ILE A 33 -41.38 31.17 -5.76
CA ILE A 33 -42.50 30.46 -5.12
C ILE A 33 -42.23 30.10 -3.65
N GLY A 34 -41.00 30.30 -3.16
CA GLY A 34 -40.62 30.18 -1.75
C GLY A 34 -39.41 31.06 -1.44
N ARG A 35 -39.42 31.79 -0.32
CA ARG A 35 -38.26 32.56 0.15
C ARG A 35 -38.18 32.64 1.67
N TRP A 36 -37.01 32.38 2.23
CA TRP A 36 -36.73 32.45 3.67
C TRP A 36 -35.36 33.07 3.91
N ASP A 37 -35.30 34.26 4.52
CA ASP A 37 -34.06 34.94 4.93
C ASP A 37 -33.78 34.80 6.43
N PHE A 38 -34.67 34.16 7.19
CA PHE A 38 -34.52 33.86 8.62
C PHE A 38 -34.22 35.05 9.56
N ASP A 39 -34.22 36.29 9.04
CA ASP A 39 -33.82 37.51 9.74
C ASP A 39 -34.72 37.79 10.96
N ASP A 40 -36.00 37.40 10.88
CA ASP A 40 -36.98 37.57 11.97
C ASP A 40 -36.97 36.42 13.00
N GLY A 41 -36.19 35.37 12.77
CA GLY A 41 -36.07 34.20 13.63
C GLY A 41 -37.30 33.28 13.67
N THR A 42 -38.26 33.45 12.76
CA THR A 42 -39.55 32.74 12.77
C THR A 42 -39.71 31.70 11.67
N GLY A 43 -38.80 31.67 10.68
CA GLY A 43 -38.90 30.77 9.52
C GLY A 43 -40.04 31.16 8.55
N THR A 44 -40.42 32.44 8.52
CA THR A 44 -41.55 32.92 7.72
C THR A 44 -41.26 32.88 6.21
N ASP A 45 -42.22 32.41 5.42
CA ASP A 45 -42.15 32.45 3.95
C ASP A 45 -42.46 33.85 3.41
N LEU A 46 -41.46 34.47 2.80
CA LEU A 46 -41.50 35.81 2.23
C LEU A 46 -41.92 35.84 0.76
N SER A 47 -42.14 34.68 0.12
CA SER A 47 -42.69 34.63 -1.24
C SER A 47 -44.18 34.97 -1.30
N GLY A 48 -44.87 34.94 -0.16
CA GLY A 48 -46.31 35.16 -0.06
C GLY A 48 -47.18 33.91 -0.29
N ASN A 49 -46.57 32.72 -0.41
CA ASN A 49 -47.27 31.46 -0.65
C ASN A 49 -47.58 30.65 0.62
N GLY A 50 -47.12 31.12 1.80
CA GLY A 50 -47.50 30.58 3.11
C GLY A 50 -46.78 29.28 3.51
N ASN A 51 -45.64 28.98 2.91
CA ASN A 51 -44.86 27.77 3.19
C ASN A 51 -43.88 27.97 4.36
N HIS A 52 -44.38 28.25 5.56
CA HIS A 52 -43.51 28.55 6.70
C HIS A 52 -42.61 27.36 7.10
N ALA A 53 -41.34 27.64 7.42
CA ALA A 53 -40.38 26.67 7.91
C ALA A 53 -40.60 26.36 9.40
N LEU A 54 -40.47 25.09 9.77
CA LEU A 54 -40.44 24.59 11.13
C LEU A 54 -38.99 24.45 11.56
N LEU A 55 -38.50 25.32 12.43
CA LEU A 55 -37.08 25.39 12.77
C LEU A 55 -36.58 24.26 13.70
N GLY A 56 -37.47 23.48 14.33
CA GLY A 56 -37.11 22.29 15.11
C GLY A 56 -35.90 22.50 16.04
N GLY A 57 -35.87 23.52 16.89
CA GLY A 57 -34.75 23.71 17.82
C GLY A 57 -33.40 24.18 17.22
N THR A 58 -33.33 24.54 15.94
CA THR A 58 -32.19 25.30 15.39
C THR A 58 -32.07 26.66 16.09
N LYS A 59 -30.83 27.15 16.25
CA LYS A 59 -30.58 28.45 16.89
C LYS A 59 -30.58 29.55 15.85
N ILE A 60 -31.01 30.75 16.23
CA ILE A 60 -30.85 31.94 15.40
C ILE A 60 -29.48 32.57 15.69
N TYR A 61 -28.69 32.76 14.64
CA TYR A 61 -27.36 33.36 14.71
C TYR A 61 -27.37 34.76 14.09
N SER A 62 -26.87 35.77 14.81
CA SER A 62 -26.88 37.14 14.31
C SER A 62 -25.73 37.41 13.35
N LEU A 63 -26.05 37.84 12.14
CA LEU A 63 -25.10 38.34 11.14
C LEU A 63 -24.74 39.82 11.34
N ARG A 64 -25.28 40.49 12.37
CA ARG A 64 -25.20 41.94 12.64
C ARG A 64 -26.07 42.78 11.70
N GLU A 65 -26.24 44.07 12.03
CA GLU A 65 -26.99 45.05 11.23
C GLU A 65 -28.45 44.69 10.94
N GLY A 66 -29.07 43.90 11.82
CA GLY A 66 -30.46 43.46 11.68
C GLY A 66 -30.63 42.16 10.90
N HIS A 67 -29.55 41.55 10.44
CA HIS A 67 -29.56 40.25 9.76
C HIS A 67 -29.32 39.09 10.72
N ALA A 68 -29.95 37.95 10.44
CA ALA A 68 -29.81 36.72 11.18
C ALA A 68 -30.03 35.50 10.28
N CYS A 69 -29.35 34.41 10.59
CA CYS A 69 -29.46 33.15 9.86
C CYS A 69 -29.77 31.99 10.82
N ILE A 70 -30.02 30.80 10.26
CA ILE A 70 -30.16 29.59 11.07
C ILE A 70 -28.79 28.95 11.33
N GLU A 71 -28.49 28.68 12.60
CA GLU A 71 -27.37 27.85 13.04
C GLU A 71 -27.87 26.43 13.33
N THR A 72 -27.26 25.45 12.68
CA THR A 72 -27.58 24.04 12.87
C THR A 72 -26.44 23.33 13.62
N MET A 73 -26.82 22.50 14.60
CA MET A 73 -25.89 21.83 15.50
C MET A 73 -26.09 20.32 15.46
N SER A 74 -25.00 19.55 15.64
CA SER A 74 -25.11 18.09 15.71
C SER A 74 -26.02 17.67 16.87
N LYS A 75 -26.94 16.74 16.57
CA LYS A 75 -28.01 16.21 17.42
C LYS A 75 -29.10 17.23 17.80
N ALA A 76 -29.12 18.41 17.19
CA ALA A 76 -30.28 19.30 17.29
C ALA A 76 -31.45 18.71 16.50
N GLU A 77 -32.66 19.06 16.90
CA GLU A 77 -33.82 18.83 16.05
C GLU A 77 -33.61 19.61 14.70
N PRO A 78 -34.11 19.08 13.58
CA PRO A 78 -33.87 19.67 12.26
C PRO A 78 -34.87 20.75 11.86
N MET A 79 -34.46 21.67 10.97
CA MET A 79 -35.39 22.52 10.22
C MET A 79 -36.15 21.67 9.18
N ARG A 80 -37.45 21.90 9.01
CA ARG A 80 -38.31 21.29 7.97
C ARG A 80 -39.25 22.30 7.32
N ILE A 81 -39.46 22.20 6.02
CA ILE A 81 -40.49 22.92 5.26
C ILE A 81 -41.38 21.85 4.61
N PRO A 82 -42.59 21.61 5.17
CA PRO A 82 -43.53 20.64 4.61
C PRO A 82 -44.02 21.11 3.24
N VAL A 83 -44.11 20.19 2.27
CA VAL A 83 -44.63 20.52 0.93
C VAL A 83 -45.88 19.67 0.66
N PRO A 84 -47.08 20.22 0.89
CA PRO A 84 -48.32 19.56 0.50
C PRO A 84 -48.41 19.31 -1.01
N GLU A 85 -49.10 18.25 -1.44
CA GLU A 85 -49.30 17.91 -2.86
C GLU A 85 -49.87 19.05 -3.72
N ASN A 86 -50.63 19.96 -3.11
CA ASN A 86 -51.24 21.13 -3.78
C ASN A 86 -50.48 22.43 -3.51
N SER A 87 -49.26 22.37 -2.96
CA SER A 87 -48.44 23.56 -2.70
C SER A 87 -47.79 24.06 -4.00
N PRO A 88 -47.63 25.38 -4.18
CA PRO A 88 -46.76 25.95 -5.22
C PRO A 88 -45.33 25.40 -5.19
N LEU A 89 -44.88 24.86 -4.04
CA LEU A 89 -43.57 24.20 -3.91
C LEU A 89 -43.51 22.79 -4.51
N ALA A 90 -44.62 22.16 -4.88
CA ALA A 90 -44.67 20.82 -5.49
C ALA A 90 -44.22 20.81 -6.96
N ILE A 91 -43.03 21.38 -7.22
CA ILE A 91 -42.48 21.56 -8.56
C ILE A 91 -41.87 20.27 -9.10
N SER A 92 -42.03 20.07 -10.42
CA SER A 92 -41.33 19.05 -11.20
C SER A 92 -40.23 19.63 -12.09
N ARG A 93 -39.98 20.94 -12.02
CA ARG A 93 -38.90 21.67 -12.69
C ARG A 93 -38.67 23.01 -11.97
N GLY A 94 -37.43 23.45 -11.83
CA GLY A 94 -37.17 24.68 -11.09
C GLY A 94 -35.74 24.89 -10.62
N THR A 95 -35.53 25.96 -9.87
CA THR A 95 -34.24 26.34 -9.30
C THR A 95 -34.34 26.55 -7.80
N ILE A 96 -33.34 26.05 -7.09
CA ILE A 96 -33.18 26.26 -5.64
C ILE A 96 -31.86 26.99 -5.43
N CYS A 97 -31.87 28.05 -4.62
CA CYS A 97 -30.71 28.88 -4.36
C CYS A 97 -30.68 29.33 -2.89
N PHE A 98 -29.53 29.34 -2.24
CA PHE A 98 -29.37 29.73 -0.82
C PHE A 98 -27.91 30.07 -0.50
N TRP A 99 -27.70 30.85 0.56
CA TRP A 99 -26.40 31.11 1.15
C TRP A 99 -26.07 30.06 2.21
N LEU A 100 -24.83 29.57 2.18
CA LEU A 100 -24.36 28.52 3.09
C LEU A 100 -22.95 28.83 3.60
N ASN A 101 -22.76 28.63 4.91
CA ASN A 101 -21.44 28.58 5.55
C ASN A 101 -21.29 27.26 6.30
N THR A 102 -20.31 26.43 5.90
CA THR A 102 -20.07 25.13 6.53
C THR A 102 -18.57 24.77 6.54
N ILE A 103 -18.25 23.71 7.29
CA ILE A 103 -16.89 23.17 7.51
C ILE A 103 -16.74 21.79 6.86
N SER A 104 -17.32 21.61 5.67
CA SER A 104 -17.36 20.32 4.99
C SER A 104 -16.32 20.26 3.87
N ASP A 105 -15.18 19.63 4.14
CA ASP A 105 -14.22 19.19 3.13
C ASP A 105 -14.76 18.03 2.25
N ARG A 106 -16.07 17.84 2.19
CA ARG A 106 -16.63 16.89 1.24
C ARG A 106 -16.71 17.56 -0.13
N SER A 107 -16.20 16.90 -1.17
CA SER A 107 -16.37 17.31 -2.58
C SER A 107 -17.83 17.36 -3.05
N ASN A 108 -18.78 16.91 -2.23
CA ASN A 108 -20.17 16.71 -2.57
C ASN A 108 -21.14 17.53 -1.71
N ILE A 109 -20.77 18.77 -1.36
CA ILE A 109 -21.70 19.70 -0.71
C ILE A 109 -22.94 19.89 -1.52
N LEU A 110 -22.91 19.69 -2.83
CA LEU A 110 -24.09 19.60 -3.64
C LEU A 110 -24.15 18.23 -4.31
N ARG A 111 -25.28 17.56 -4.16
CA ARG A 111 -25.55 16.25 -4.73
C ARG A 111 -26.99 16.25 -5.24
N TYR A 112 -27.19 15.54 -6.33
CA TYR A 112 -28.50 15.08 -6.73
C TYR A 112 -28.46 13.57 -6.81
N ASN A 113 -29.33 12.89 -6.05
CA ASN A 113 -29.68 11.49 -6.29
C ASN A 113 -31.14 11.45 -6.76
N ASN A 114 -31.60 10.28 -7.21
CA ASN A 114 -32.94 10.10 -7.76
C ASN A 114 -34.07 10.42 -6.76
N ASP A 115 -33.75 10.70 -5.50
CA ASP A 115 -34.68 10.89 -4.39
C ASP A 115 -34.69 12.34 -3.86
N ALA A 116 -33.58 13.07 -4.02
CA ALA A 116 -33.39 14.41 -3.46
C ALA A 116 -32.26 15.22 -4.12
N ILE A 117 -32.40 16.55 -4.10
CA ILE A 117 -31.23 17.45 -4.11
C ILE A 117 -30.72 17.50 -2.66
N GLU A 118 -29.54 16.97 -2.42
CA GLU A 118 -28.91 16.91 -1.10
C GLU A 118 -27.71 17.84 -1.06
N LEU A 119 -27.60 18.60 0.02
CA LEU A 119 -26.38 19.28 0.39
C LEU A 119 -25.69 18.57 1.53
N ASN A 120 -24.57 17.90 1.26
CA ASN A 120 -23.92 17.07 2.26
C ASN A 120 -22.82 17.80 3.04
N THR A 121 -22.91 17.71 4.36
CA THR A 121 -21.86 18.06 5.32
C THR A 121 -21.22 16.80 5.91
N TYR A 122 -20.10 16.94 6.64
CA TYR A 122 -19.29 15.85 7.22
C TYR A 122 -20.08 14.71 7.88
N ARG A 123 -21.27 14.96 8.44
CA ARG A 123 -22.15 13.91 9.01
C ARG A 123 -23.63 14.09 8.73
N GLY A 124 -24.07 15.18 8.10
CA GLY A 124 -25.48 15.44 7.86
C GLY A 124 -25.76 16.25 6.61
N CYS A 125 -27.01 16.49 6.24
CA CYS A 125 -27.38 17.11 4.98
C CYS A 125 -28.55 18.08 5.08
N PHE A 126 -28.62 19.05 4.17
CA PHE A 126 -29.85 19.76 3.82
C PHE A 126 -30.43 19.09 2.58
N GLN A 127 -31.64 18.58 2.66
CA GLN A 127 -32.28 17.79 1.62
C GLN A 127 -33.50 18.50 1.09
N VAL A 128 -33.71 18.38 -0.21
CA VAL A 128 -34.91 18.75 -0.93
C VAL A 128 -35.42 17.47 -1.59
N ARG A 129 -36.45 16.85 -1.02
CA ARG A 129 -36.96 15.52 -1.40
C ARG A 129 -38.12 15.58 -2.38
N PHE A 130 -38.29 14.49 -3.13
CA PHE A 130 -39.40 14.25 -4.06
C PHE A 130 -40.19 12.97 -3.66
N ARG A 131 -41.47 12.81 -4.05
CA ARG A 131 -42.25 11.57 -3.81
C ARG A 131 -41.94 10.52 -4.91
N GLY A 132 -42.15 9.24 -4.60
CA GLY A 132 -41.92 8.11 -5.54
C GLY A 132 -40.79 7.17 -5.13
N GLU A 133 -40.27 7.38 -3.92
CA GLU A 133 -39.08 6.73 -3.33
C GLU A 133 -39.05 5.20 -3.50
N LYS A 134 -40.20 4.51 -3.39
CA LYS A 134 -40.25 3.04 -3.37
C LYS A 134 -40.43 2.38 -4.72
N ASP A 135 -40.97 3.10 -5.71
CA ASP A 135 -41.10 2.59 -7.08
C ASP A 135 -39.71 2.52 -7.79
N PHE A 136 -38.66 3.01 -7.11
CA PHE A 136 -37.24 2.89 -7.44
C PHE A 136 -36.42 2.07 -6.42
N GLU A 137 -37.02 1.59 -5.33
CA GLU A 137 -36.35 0.75 -4.33
C GLU A 137 -36.38 -0.73 -4.79
N TYR A 138 -35.39 -1.13 -5.59
CA TYR A 138 -35.14 -2.54 -5.87
C TYR A 138 -34.53 -3.22 -4.63
N TRP A 139 -35.39 -3.61 -3.69
CA TRP A 139 -35.05 -4.42 -2.54
C TRP A 139 -35.87 -5.71 -2.57
N GLU A 140 -35.31 -6.77 -3.13
CA GLU A 140 -35.38 -8.14 -2.59
C GLU A 140 -34.64 -9.14 -3.48
N GLY A 141 -33.58 -9.75 -2.92
CA GLY A 141 -33.08 -11.07 -3.33
C GLY A 141 -31.75 -11.10 -4.10
N ILE A 142 -30.68 -11.51 -3.40
CA ILE A 142 -29.37 -11.98 -3.93
C ILE A 142 -28.63 -10.92 -4.77
N LEU A 143 -27.67 -10.18 -4.18
CA LEU A 143 -26.69 -9.30 -4.87
C LEU A 143 -27.08 -9.03 -6.34
N ASP A 144 -28.17 -8.29 -6.59
CA ASP A 144 -28.72 -8.11 -7.93
C ASP A 144 -28.31 -6.69 -8.35
N TYR A 145 -27.09 -6.49 -8.85
CA TYR A 145 -26.69 -6.66 -10.24
C TYR A 145 -27.35 -5.78 -11.30
N ASP A 146 -28.04 -4.73 -10.88
CA ASP A 146 -28.29 -3.61 -11.79
C ASP A 146 -28.06 -2.26 -11.11
N TRP A 147 -26.78 -1.93 -10.88
CA TRP A 147 -26.33 -0.53 -10.86
C TRP A 147 -24.88 -0.35 -11.36
N PRO A 148 -24.66 0.24 -12.55
CA PRO A 148 -25.42 -0.07 -13.78
C PRO A 148 -24.56 -0.07 -15.07
N LYS A 149 -25.22 -0.42 -16.18
CA LYS A 149 -24.96 0.11 -17.53
C LYS A 149 -25.02 1.66 -17.66
N TYR A 150 -24.90 2.44 -16.58
CA TYR A 150 -25.05 3.90 -16.61
C TYR A 150 -23.89 4.65 -15.94
N ASP A 151 -23.50 5.70 -16.67
CA ASP A 151 -22.76 6.88 -16.25
C ASP A 151 -23.29 7.48 -14.94
N MET A 152 -22.38 8.04 -14.14
CA MET A 152 -22.47 8.43 -12.73
C MET A 152 -23.46 9.58 -12.46
N ARG A 153 -24.74 9.34 -12.71
CA ARG A 153 -25.81 10.32 -12.54
C ARG A 153 -26.31 10.48 -11.10
N GLU A 154 -25.90 9.61 -10.17
CA GLU A 154 -26.20 9.73 -8.72
C GLU A 154 -25.39 10.82 -7.99
N TRP A 155 -24.43 11.46 -8.68
CA TRP A 155 -23.40 12.29 -8.06
C TRP A 155 -23.01 13.47 -8.97
N ALA A 156 -24.01 14.20 -9.48
CA ALA A 156 -23.91 15.28 -10.47
C ALA A 156 -22.79 16.33 -10.24
N PHE A 157 -22.48 16.71 -8.99
CA PHE A 157 -21.49 17.76 -8.68
C PHE A 157 -20.27 17.26 -7.89
N TYR A 158 -20.22 15.95 -7.64
CA TYR A 158 -19.22 15.27 -6.82
C TYR A 158 -17.75 15.47 -7.23
N PRO A 159 -17.38 15.68 -8.51
CA PRO A 159 -15.98 15.86 -8.88
C PRO A 159 -15.54 17.31 -9.06
N HIS A 160 -16.42 18.32 -8.92
CA HIS A 160 -16.06 19.69 -9.26
C HIS A 160 -15.38 20.40 -8.07
N VAL A 161 -14.14 20.90 -8.27
CA VAL A 161 -13.37 21.55 -7.19
C VAL A 161 -14.08 22.76 -6.56
N LYS A 162 -14.82 23.52 -7.37
CA LYS A 162 -15.66 24.63 -6.88
C LYS A 162 -16.94 24.17 -6.16
N ALA A 163 -17.31 22.89 -6.19
CA ALA A 163 -18.45 22.39 -5.40
C ALA A 163 -18.05 22.03 -3.95
N SER A 164 -16.76 21.92 -3.64
CA SER A 164 -16.23 21.67 -2.30
C SER A 164 -15.97 22.98 -1.56
N ILE A 165 -16.46 23.14 -0.31
CA ILE A 165 -16.26 24.32 0.56
C ILE A 165 -16.02 23.90 2.01
N GLY A 166 -14.83 24.19 2.53
CA GLY A 166 -14.43 23.84 3.90
C GLY A 166 -13.72 24.99 4.61
N ASP A 167 -13.91 26.21 4.14
CA ASP A 167 -13.19 27.43 4.53
C ASP A 167 -13.91 28.27 5.58
N SER A 168 -15.14 27.88 5.94
CA SER A 168 -16.05 28.67 6.78
C SER A 168 -16.35 30.06 6.23
N GLU A 169 -16.28 30.21 4.91
CA GLU A 169 -16.84 31.37 4.19
C GLU A 169 -18.30 31.10 3.82
N TRP A 170 -19.02 32.19 3.60
CA TRP A 170 -20.35 32.11 3.01
C TRP A 170 -20.26 32.04 1.50
N HIS A 171 -20.98 31.09 0.91
CA HIS A 171 -21.11 30.92 -0.53
C HIS A 171 -22.57 30.84 -0.96
N LEU A 172 -22.87 31.39 -2.13
CA LEU A 172 -24.18 31.23 -2.77
C LEU A 172 -24.15 29.96 -3.62
N PHE A 173 -25.04 29.02 -3.36
CA PHE A 173 -25.26 27.86 -4.20
C PHE A 173 -26.58 27.98 -4.94
N ALA A 174 -26.59 27.56 -6.20
CA ALA A 174 -27.83 27.36 -6.94
C ALA A 174 -27.80 26.05 -7.72
N VAL A 175 -28.96 25.38 -7.81
CA VAL A 175 -29.19 24.22 -8.67
C VAL A 175 -30.48 24.38 -9.41
N ALA A 176 -30.41 24.22 -10.73
CA ALA A 176 -31.55 24.12 -11.60
C ALA A 176 -31.71 22.68 -12.07
N TYR A 177 -32.93 22.18 -11.94
CA TYR A 177 -33.36 20.92 -12.52
C TYR A 177 -34.32 21.22 -13.68
N ASP A 178 -33.95 20.76 -14.88
CA ASP A 178 -34.69 21.01 -16.12
C ASP A 178 -35.04 19.68 -16.80
N ASP A 179 -36.28 19.23 -16.57
CA ASP A 179 -36.84 18.01 -17.15
C ASP A 179 -36.99 18.08 -18.68
N LYS A 180 -37.26 19.29 -19.22
CA LYS A 180 -37.45 19.53 -20.65
C LYS A 180 -36.14 19.50 -21.41
N ALA A 181 -35.13 20.21 -20.91
CA ALA A 181 -33.79 20.17 -21.50
C ALA A 181 -33.03 18.89 -21.13
N LYS A 182 -33.59 18.08 -20.22
CA LYS A 182 -32.97 16.88 -19.66
C LYS A 182 -31.58 17.18 -19.12
N GLN A 183 -31.49 18.15 -18.21
CA GLN A 183 -30.21 18.51 -17.61
C GLN A 183 -30.34 18.98 -16.16
N ILE A 184 -29.22 18.94 -15.45
CA ILE A 184 -29.04 19.60 -14.16
C ILE A 184 -27.90 20.59 -14.29
N VAL A 185 -28.10 21.81 -13.81
CA VAL A 185 -27.07 22.86 -13.84
C VAL A 185 -26.83 23.35 -12.41
N GLY A 186 -25.56 23.54 -12.06
CA GLY A 186 -25.17 24.05 -10.74
C GLY A 186 -24.25 25.25 -10.83
N TRP A 187 -24.41 26.16 -9.88
CA TRP A 187 -23.65 27.40 -9.76
C TRP A 187 -23.08 27.55 -8.34
N ARG A 188 -21.94 28.26 -8.25
CA ARG A 188 -21.40 28.80 -7.01
C ARG A 188 -21.01 30.26 -7.22
N ASP A 189 -21.41 31.14 -6.31
CA ASP A 189 -21.02 32.55 -6.27
C ASP A 189 -21.29 33.31 -7.59
N GLY A 190 -22.40 32.96 -8.25
CA GLY A 190 -22.77 33.56 -9.54
C GLY A 190 -22.18 32.86 -10.78
N GLU A 191 -21.20 31.97 -10.62
CA GLU A 191 -20.55 31.27 -11.73
C GLU A 191 -21.10 29.85 -11.92
N GLN A 192 -21.37 29.46 -13.16
CA GLN A 192 -21.74 28.07 -13.48
C GLN A 192 -20.55 27.15 -13.24
N ILE A 193 -20.76 26.08 -12.47
CA ILE A 193 -19.69 25.13 -12.12
C ILE A 193 -19.88 23.77 -12.81
N ALA A 194 -21.09 23.35 -13.14
CA ALA A 194 -21.30 22.10 -13.90
C ALA A 194 -22.66 22.07 -14.61
N THR A 195 -22.70 21.31 -15.72
CA THR A 195 -23.94 20.92 -16.44
C THR A 195 -23.91 19.41 -16.64
N ILE A 196 -25.00 18.73 -16.29
CA ILE A 196 -25.14 17.28 -16.35
C ILE A 196 -26.24 16.92 -17.34
N ASP A 197 -25.91 16.06 -18.31
CA ASP A 197 -26.86 15.54 -19.29
C ASP A 197 -27.66 14.36 -18.70
N LEU A 198 -28.99 14.47 -18.76
CA LEU A 198 -29.97 13.47 -18.34
C LEU A 198 -30.72 12.85 -19.53
N SER A 199 -30.21 13.00 -20.76
CA SER A 199 -30.85 12.56 -22.00
C SER A 199 -31.35 11.10 -21.98
N THR A 200 -30.64 10.24 -21.26
CA THR A 200 -30.91 8.80 -21.13
C THR A 200 -31.59 8.39 -19.81
N VAL A 201 -32.07 9.33 -19.00
CA VAL A 201 -32.82 9.06 -17.75
C VAL A 201 -34.34 9.13 -18.01
N ASN A 202 -35.11 8.24 -17.37
CA ASN A 202 -36.56 8.34 -17.32
C ASN A 202 -37.00 9.31 -16.20
N MET A 203 -37.44 10.50 -16.57
CA MET A 203 -37.81 11.56 -15.62
C MET A 203 -39.31 11.54 -15.22
N GLU A 204 -40.12 10.66 -15.78
CA GLU A 204 -41.59 10.65 -15.57
C GLU A 204 -42.02 10.46 -14.10
N PRO A 205 -41.36 9.62 -13.28
CA PRO A 205 -41.75 9.43 -11.88
C PRO A 205 -41.61 10.73 -11.06
N LEU A 206 -40.49 11.46 -11.25
CA LEU A 206 -40.27 12.77 -10.64
C LEU A 206 -41.27 13.82 -11.13
N ARG A 207 -41.63 13.76 -12.42
CA ARG A 207 -42.64 14.64 -13.01
C ARG A 207 -44.03 14.43 -12.43
N ARG A 208 -44.37 13.17 -12.14
CA ARG A 208 -45.68 12.77 -11.60
C ARG A 208 -45.86 13.16 -10.13
N GLU A 209 -44.78 13.14 -9.36
CA GLU A 209 -44.86 13.08 -7.90
C GLU A 209 -44.32 14.30 -7.16
N GLY A 210 -43.46 15.10 -7.79
CA GLY A 210 -43.07 16.43 -7.32
C GLY A 210 -42.32 16.46 -5.98
N LEU A 211 -41.99 17.67 -5.54
CA LEU A 211 -41.30 17.99 -4.28
C LEU A 211 -42.19 17.68 -3.04
N THR A 212 -41.62 17.10 -1.99
CA THR A 212 -42.39 16.61 -0.82
C THR A 212 -41.96 17.17 0.53
N GLU A 213 -40.68 17.44 0.70
CA GLU A 213 -40.15 18.00 1.94
C GLU A 213 -38.81 18.66 1.68
N ILE A 214 -38.54 19.78 2.36
CA ILE A 214 -37.20 20.35 2.47
C ILE A 214 -36.78 20.28 3.93
N HIS A 215 -35.62 19.75 4.27
CA HIS A 215 -35.18 19.67 5.66
C HIS A 215 -33.67 19.66 5.83
N THR A 216 -33.19 20.03 7.01
CA THR A 216 -31.84 19.63 7.45
C THR A 216 -31.94 18.30 8.19
N ASP A 217 -30.88 17.50 8.26
CA ASP A 217 -30.85 16.36 9.18
C ASP A 217 -30.23 16.74 10.53
N GLU A 218 -30.36 15.83 11.51
CA GLU A 218 -29.88 16.03 12.89
C GLU A 218 -28.35 16.22 12.98
N ARG A 219 -27.59 15.94 11.93
CA ARG A 219 -26.12 15.99 11.91
C ARG A 219 -25.58 17.09 11.01
N PHE A 220 -26.45 17.89 10.39
CA PHE A 220 -26.08 19.04 9.58
C PHE A 220 -25.50 20.14 10.47
N VAL A 221 -24.26 20.56 10.20
CA VAL A 221 -23.56 21.56 11.01
C VAL A 221 -23.09 22.72 10.13
N GLY A 222 -23.59 23.92 10.39
CA GLY A 222 -23.28 25.11 9.62
C GLY A 222 -24.29 26.23 9.85
N TYR A 223 -24.22 27.23 8.98
CA TYR A 223 -25.15 28.35 8.91
C TYR A 223 -25.81 28.37 7.53
N LEU A 224 -27.12 28.55 7.47
CA LEU A 224 -27.88 28.62 6.22
C LEU A 224 -28.76 29.87 6.21
N ASP A 225 -28.84 30.52 5.05
CA ASP A 225 -29.56 31.77 4.90
C ASP A 225 -30.10 32.02 3.48
N ASP A 226 -31.06 32.94 3.33
CA ASP A 226 -31.69 33.39 2.07
C ASP A 226 -32.03 32.25 1.08
N LEU A 227 -32.77 31.25 1.57
CA LEU A 227 -33.27 30.14 0.76
C LEU A 227 -34.37 30.62 -0.19
N ARG A 228 -34.23 30.34 -1.47
CA ARG A 228 -35.12 30.72 -2.56
C ARG A 228 -35.47 29.53 -3.44
N ILE A 229 -36.73 29.41 -3.83
CA ILE A 229 -37.22 28.37 -4.74
C ILE A 229 -38.01 29.02 -5.88
N TYR A 230 -37.68 28.63 -7.11
CA TYR A 230 -38.32 29.07 -8.34
C TYR A 230 -38.91 27.88 -9.07
N ASN A 231 -40.13 28.00 -9.61
CA ASN A 231 -40.76 26.98 -10.49
C ASN A 231 -40.25 27.04 -11.94
N LYS A 232 -39.07 27.63 -12.17
CA LYS A 232 -38.37 27.65 -13.46
C LYS A 232 -36.86 27.44 -13.30
N PRO A 233 -36.19 26.79 -14.27
CA PRO A 233 -34.74 26.85 -14.40
C PRO A 233 -34.29 28.31 -14.62
N LEU A 234 -33.38 28.81 -13.78
CA LEU A 234 -32.78 30.14 -13.92
C LEU A 234 -31.56 30.09 -14.85
N THR A 235 -31.29 31.23 -15.48
CA THR A 235 -30.12 31.44 -16.34
C THR A 235 -28.90 31.91 -15.55
N ASP A 236 -27.70 31.78 -16.14
CA ASP A 236 -26.44 32.30 -15.57
C ASP A 236 -26.54 33.77 -15.13
N ALA A 237 -27.20 34.59 -15.94
CA ALA A 237 -27.39 36.01 -15.68
C ALA A 237 -28.30 36.26 -14.46
N GLU A 238 -29.37 35.48 -14.30
CA GLU A 238 -30.27 35.57 -13.15
C GLU A 238 -29.59 35.11 -11.86
N ILE A 239 -28.79 34.03 -11.90
CA ILE A 239 -28.01 33.59 -10.74
C ILE A 239 -26.93 34.62 -10.37
N SER A 240 -26.22 35.15 -11.36
CA SER A 240 -25.26 36.24 -11.18
C SER A 240 -25.90 37.48 -10.56
N GLN A 241 -27.13 37.81 -10.94
CA GLN A 241 -27.87 38.93 -10.36
C GLN A 241 -28.19 38.68 -8.88
N ILE A 242 -28.71 37.49 -8.53
CA ILE A 242 -29.01 37.12 -7.13
C ILE A 242 -27.75 37.22 -6.25
N TYR A 243 -26.62 36.71 -6.75
CA TYR A 243 -25.33 36.84 -6.05
C TYR A 243 -24.95 38.31 -5.83
N ASN A 244 -24.99 39.13 -6.88
CA ASN A 244 -24.59 40.52 -6.78
C ASN A 244 -25.47 41.37 -5.86
N GLU A 245 -26.76 41.04 -5.76
CA GLU A 245 -27.72 41.73 -4.87
C GLU A 245 -27.50 41.39 -3.39
N THR A 246 -26.95 40.22 -3.07
CA THR A 246 -26.85 39.70 -1.69
C THR A 246 -25.42 39.63 -1.16
N LYS A 247 -24.40 39.65 -2.04
CA LYS A 247 -22.99 39.47 -1.68
C LYS A 247 -22.46 40.45 -0.64
N THR A 248 -23.03 41.65 -0.49
CA THR A 248 -22.56 42.62 0.50
C THR A 248 -22.79 42.15 1.94
N ILE A 249 -23.73 41.23 2.17
CA ILE A 249 -24.02 40.66 3.49
C ILE A 249 -23.07 39.50 3.80
N TYR A 250 -22.74 38.70 2.78
CA TYR A 250 -22.12 37.38 2.96
C TYR A 250 -20.71 37.23 2.36
N ALA A 251 -20.42 37.80 1.19
CA ALA A 251 -19.18 37.49 0.47
C ALA A 251 -17.93 38.00 1.22
N GLY A 252 -16.93 37.12 1.34
CA GLY A 252 -15.71 37.39 2.11
C GLY A 252 -15.90 37.37 3.63
N ARG A 253 -17.12 37.14 4.11
CA ARG A 253 -17.41 36.98 5.54
C ARG A 253 -17.10 35.55 5.98
N ARG A 254 -16.46 35.42 7.15
CA ARG A 254 -16.20 34.15 7.82
C ARG A 254 -16.87 34.09 9.18
N ASP A 255 -17.70 33.08 9.40
CA ASP A 255 -18.28 32.78 10.70
C ASP A 255 -17.78 31.41 11.17
N THR A 256 -17.04 31.41 12.28
CA THR A 256 -16.34 30.23 12.80
C THR A 256 -17.33 29.27 13.44
N ASN A 257 -17.22 27.99 13.12
CA ASN A 257 -18.13 26.99 13.65
C ASN A 257 -17.72 26.60 15.09
N PRO A 258 -18.66 26.31 16.00
CA PRO A 258 -18.34 25.75 17.34
C PRO A 258 -17.55 24.42 17.31
N THR A 259 -17.42 23.83 16.12
CA THR A 259 -16.51 22.77 15.70
C THR A 259 -15.00 23.00 15.87
N ASP A 260 -14.55 24.24 15.73
CA ASP A 260 -13.17 24.55 15.36
C ASP A 260 -12.21 24.43 16.56
N LYS A 261 -11.61 23.26 16.73
CA LYS A 261 -10.50 23.07 17.67
C LYS A 261 -9.17 23.18 16.93
N LYS A 262 -8.37 24.19 17.25
CA LYS A 262 -6.93 24.19 16.90
C LYS A 262 -6.29 22.96 17.55
N GLN A 263 -5.72 22.06 16.77
CA GLN A 263 -4.95 20.94 17.29
C GLN A 263 -3.49 21.36 17.46
N ASN A 264 -2.92 21.08 18.63
CA ASN A 264 -1.47 21.22 18.82
C ASN A 264 -0.78 20.11 18.01
N THR A 265 -0.16 20.46 16.88
CA THR A 265 0.66 19.53 16.13
C THR A 265 2.03 19.38 16.79
N TYR A 266 2.57 18.16 16.79
CA TYR A 266 3.93 17.90 17.24
C TYR A 266 4.92 18.81 16.51
N LYS A 267 5.84 19.38 17.28
CA LYS A 267 7.06 20.02 16.81
C LYS A 267 8.23 19.26 17.42
N TYR A 268 9.35 19.22 16.72
CA TYR A 268 10.57 18.56 17.21
C TYR A 268 10.90 19.01 18.63
N GLN A 269 11.23 18.04 19.49
CA GLN A 269 11.69 18.28 20.86
C GLN A 269 13.02 17.55 21.04
N GLU A 270 13.97 18.19 21.71
CA GLU A 270 15.32 17.62 21.92
C GLU A 270 15.28 16.29 22.69
N VAL A 271 14.31 16.10 23.58
CA VAL A 271 14.12 14.83 24.30
C VAL A 271 13.82 13.66 23.35
N ASP A 272 13.20 13.93 22.19
CA ASP A 272 12.84 12.93 21.20
C ASP A 272 13.96 12.67 20.18
N ARG A 273 15.13 13.31 20.29
CA ARG A 273 16.16 13.31 19.24
C ARG A 273 16.50 11.92 18.71
N THR A 274 16.60 10.91 19.56
CA THR A 274 16.97 9.54 19.18
C THR A 274 15.83 8.82 18.46
N LEU A 275 14.57 9.06 18.84
CA LEU A 275 13.40 8.58 18.09
C LEU A 275 13.27 9.31 16.74
N TYR A 276 13.45 10.63 16.75
CA TYR A 276 13.22 11.51 15.61
C TYR A 276 14.27 11.32 14.50
N LYS A 277 15.54 11.11 14.86
CA LYS A 277 16.60 10.88 13.87
C LYS A 277 16.48 9.52 13.15
N ALA A 278 15.69 8.58 13.66
CA ALA A 278 15.53 7.23 13.11
C ALA A 278 16.90 6.56 12.81
N TRP A 279 17.23 6.31 11.54
CA TRP A 279 18.51 5.72 11.14
C TRP A 279 19.62 6.76 10.85
N LEU A 280 19.32 8.06 10.83
CA LEU A 280 20.33 9.12 10.66
C LEU A 280 20.88 9.61 12.01
N GLN A 281 21.30 8.66 12.86
CA GLN A 281 21.89 8.99 14.16
C GLN A 281 23.31 9.57 14.03
N PHE A 282 24.05 9.13 13.01
CA PHE A 282 25.49 9.39 12.82
C PHE A 282 26.32 9.00 14.04
N ASN A 283 26.08 7.76 14.53
CA ASN A 283 26.85 7.16 15.62
C ASN A 283 28.33 7.04 15.22
N PRO A 284 29.29 7.32 16.13
CA PRO A 284 30.71 7.17 15.87
C PRO A 284 31.09 5.72 15.48
N PRO A 285 31.73 5.50 14.33
CA PRO A 285 32.23 4.17 13.94
C PRO A 285 33.62 3.90 14.51
N ASP A 286 34.01 2.63 14.58
CA ASP A 286 35.37 2.19 14.93
C ASP A 286 36.29 2.19 13.70
N ILE A 287 36.86 3.36 13.36
CA ILE A 287 37.81 3.50 12.23
C ILE A 287 39.07 4.26 12.65
N GLU A 288 40.19 3.97 11.98
CA GLU A 288 41.49 4.60 12.23
C GLU A 288 41.46 6.14 12.05
N GLN A 289 42.26 6.85 12.84
CA GLN A 289 42.31 8.32 12.84
C GLN A 289 42.67 8.92 11.47
N SER A 290 43.56 8.26 10.72
CA SER A 290 43.94 8.61 9.35
C SER A 290 42.74 8.65 8.40
N ASN A 291 41.82 7.70 8.56
CA ASN A 291 40.60 7.60 7.75
C ASN A 291 39.58 8.67 8.15
N GLN A 292 39.52 9.04 9.44
CA GLN A 292 38.71 10.18 9.89
C GLN A 292 39.21 11.50 9.28
N ASP A 293 40.54 11.68 9.16
CA ASP A 293 41.12 12.93 8.67
C ASP A 293 40.75 13.27 7.21
N LEU A 294 40.34 12.27 6.41
CA LEU A 294 39.79 12.48 5.05
C LEU A 294 38.56 13.42 5.06
N PHE A 295 37.75 13.36 6.12
CA PHE A 295 36.52 14.12 6.23
C PHE A 295 36.74 15.54 6.77
N ARG A 296 37.97 15.95 7.11
CA ARG A 296 38.25 17.32 7.56
C ARG A 296 38.07 18.35 6.45
N ASN A 297 38.26 17.93 5.20
CA ASN A 297 38.10 18.77 4.03
C ASN A 297 37.11 18.11 3.07
N ILE A 298 36.01 18.79 2.76
CA ILE A 298 35.03 18.35 1.78
C ILE A 298 35.07 19.34 0.62
N VAL A 299 35.27 18.85 -0.60
CA VAL A 299 35.34 19.68 -1.80
C VAL A 299 34.04 19.48 -2.59
N ALA A 300 33.29 20.56 -2.75
CA ALA A 300 32.06 20.62 -3.54
C ALA A 300 32.10 21.93 -4.34
N GLU A 301 32.60 21.85 -5.57
CA GLU A 301 32.82 23.01 -6.43
C GLU A 301 31.49 23.65 -6.90
N GLY A 302 31.48 24.99 -6.99
CA GLY A 302 30.35 25.76 -7.52
C GLY A 302 29.13 25.85 -6.60
N GLU A 303 27.99 26.27 -7.16
CA GLU A 303 26.78 26.65 -6.38
C GLU A 303 25.59 25.70 -6.61
N ASN A 304 25.79 24.50 -7.17
CA ASN A 304 24.67 23.56 -7.39
C ASN A 304 24.08 23.08 -6.06
N SER A 305 22.82 23.37 -5.79
CA SER A 305 22.19 23.14 -4.47
C SER A 305 22.21 21.68 -4.04
N THR A 306 21.93 20.72 -4.94
CA THR A 306 21.96 19.29 -4.62
C THR A 306 23.36 18.81 -4.22
N VAL A 307 24.42 19.25 -4.91
CA VAL A 307 25.81 18.91 -4.55
C VAL A 307 26.22 19.56 -3.23
N GLN A 308 25.80 20.81 -2.98
CA GLN A 308 26.03 21.49 -1.70
C GLN A 308 25.27 20.83 -0.54
N THR A 309 24.07 20.32 -0.79
CA THR A 309 23.31 19.51 0.17
C THR A 309 24.06 18.22 0.51
N ALA A 310 24.59 17.50 -0.49
CA ALA A 310 25.42 16.32 -0.25
C ALA A 310 26.65 16.64 0.63
N ALA A 311 27.33 17.76 0.37
CA ALA A 311 28.47 18.22 1.18
C ALA A 311 28.07 18.58 2.62
N SER A 312 26.93 19.26 2.79
CA SER A 312 26.38 19.61 4.10
C SER A 312 26.00 18.38 4.92
N GLU A 313 25.38 17.37 4.30
CA GLU A 313 25.05 16.11 4.96
C GLU A 313 26.30 15.36 5.42
N LEU A 314 27.30 15.26 4.54
CA LEU A 314 28.56 14.64 4.89
C LEU A 314 29.29 15.42 6.01
N ALA A 315 29.23 16.75 5.98
CA ALA A 315 29.82 17.59 7.01
C ALA A 315 29.16 17.39 8.38
N GLN A 316 27.82 17.35 8.42
CA GLN A 316 27.06 17.08 9.64
C GLN A 316 27.30 15.68 10.18
N ALA A 317 27.37 14.68 9.30
CA ALA A 317 27.69 13.31 9.68
C ALA A 317 29.10 13.22 10.27
N ALA A 318 30.11 13.82 9.63
CA ALA A 318 31.48 13.83 10.13
C ALA A 318 31.63 14.58 11.47
N GLU A 319 30.91 15.71 11.65
CA GLU A 319 30.89 16.42 12.93
C GLU A 319 30.31 15.56 14.05
N SER A 320 29.23 14.83 13.77
CA SER A 320 28.60 13.91 14.73
C SER A 320 29.45 12.67 15.02
N MET A 321 30.05 12.06 13.98
CA MET A 321 30.80 10.81 14.11
C MET A 321 32.21 11.02 14.69
N PHE A 322 32.89 12.12 14.35
CA PHE A 322 34.32 12.30 14.64
C PHE A 322 34.64 13.51 15.54
N GLY A 323 33.65 14.34 15.88
CA GLY A 323 33.81 15.44 16.84
C GLY A 323 34.64 16.63 16.34
N PHE A 324 34.81 16.79 15.02
CA PHE A 324 35.39 17.99 14.41
C PHE A 324 34.47 18.54 13.33
N LYS A 325 34.47 19.86 13.12
CA LYS A 325 33.71 20.51 12.05
C LYS A 325 34.52 20.54 10.74
N PRO A 326 34.07 19.88 9.66
CA PRO A 326 34.76 19.91 8.37
C PRO A 326 34.78 21.31 7.74
N ALA A 327 35.82 21.59 6.96
CA ALA A 327 35.86 22.71 6.03
C ALA A 327 35.26 22.27 4.69
N VAL A 328 34.20 22.95 4.23
CA VAL A 328 33.62 22.77 2.89
C VAL A 328 34.24 23.82 1.95
N SER A 329 34.89 23.37 0.89
CA SER A 329 35.57 24.20 -0.11
C SER A 329 34.83 24.18 -1.44
N GLU A 330 34.56 25.36 -1.98
CA GLU A 330 34.00 25.57 -3.33
C GLU A 330 35.09 25.52 -4.43
N THR A 331 36.35 25.28 -4.07
CA THR A 331 37.48 25.21 -5.00
C THR A 331 38.16 23.83 -4.96
N ALA A 332 38.61 23.36 -6.13
CA ALA A 332 39.26 22.06 -6.30
C ALA A 332 40.60 21.91 -5.55
N THR A 333 41.31 23.03 -5.31
CA THR A 333 42.68 23.02 -4.79
C THR A 333 42.72 23.01 -3.27
N VAL A 334 42.48 21.84 -2.67
CA VAL A 334 42.70 21.59 -1.23
C VAL A 334 43.81 20.55 -1.04
N ALA A 335 44.87 20.93 -0.32
CA ALA A 335 46.00 20.05 -0.03
C ALA A 335 45.66 19.07 1.11
N GLY A 336 46.21 17.84 1.02
CA GLY A 336 46.02 16.80 2.04
C GLY A 336 44.77 15.93 1.85
N PRO A 337 44.44 15.11 2.87
CA PRO A 337 43.26 14.24 2.88
C PRO A 337 41.96 15.03 2.72
N LYS A 338 41.07 14.52 1.86
CA LYS A 338 39.82 15.19 1.50
C LYS A 338 38.80 14.21 0.93
N VAL A 339 37.54 14.62 0.95
CA VAL A 339 36.45 14.03 0.14
C VAL A 339 36.09 14.98 -0.99
N ILE A 340 35.95 14.47 -2.22
CA ILE A 340 35.56 15.26 -3.40
C ILE A 340 34.19 14.80 -3.87
N LEU A 341 33.25 15.74 -4.00
CA LEU A 341 31.86 15.48 -4.41
C LEU A 341 31.53 16.25 -5.69
N GLY A 342 30.82 15.61 -6.62
CA GLY A 342 30.24 16.33 -7.76
C GLY A 342 29.97 15.47 -9.00
N THR A 343 29.74 16.16 -10.11
CA THR A 343 29.62 15.58 -11.44
C THR A 343 30.70 16.17 -12.34
N ALA A 344 30.82 15.65 -13.57
CA ALA A 344 31.69 16.28 -14.58
C ALA A 344 31.27 17.75 -14.87
N GLU A 345 30.00 18.12 -14.67
CA GLU A 345 29.54 19.50 -14.87
C GLU A 345 29.88 20.39 -13.68
N THR A 346 29.78 19.88 -12.44
CA THR A 346 29.93 20.69 -11.22
C THR A 346 31.35 20.71 -10.65
N SER A 347 32.20 19.73 -10.95
CA SER A 347 33.59 19.67 -10.47
C SER A 347 34.60 19.54 -11.61
N SER A 348 35.58 20.44 -11.63
CA SER A 348 36.70 20.39 -12.57
C SER A 348 37.58 19.16 -12.35
N TRP A 349 37.83 18.79 -11.09
CA TRP A 349 38.64 17.62 -10.74
C TRP A 349 38.02 16.32 -11.26
N ILE A 350 36.70 16.16 -11.09
CA ILE A 350 35.94 14.99 -11.56
C ILE A 350 35.90 14.97 -13.09
N ARG A 351 35.71 16.12 -13.74
CA ARG A 351 35.69 16.23 -15.21
C ARG A 351 36.98 15.73 -15.86
N GLU A 352 38.12 16.08 -15.27
CA GLU A 352 39.45 15.67 -15.77
C GLU A 352 39.71 14.16 -15.63
N ARG A 353 38.96 13.47 -14.75
CA ARG A 353 39.13 12.05 -14.41
C ARG A 353 37.89 11.21 -14.75
N ALA A 354 37.02 11.72 -15.63
CA ALA A 354 35.75 11.07 -15.94
C ALA A 354 35.92 9.63 -16.48
N GLU A 355 36.97 9.38 -17.26
CA GLU A 355 37.29 8.05 -17.79
C GLU A 355 37.79 7.11 -16.69
N ASP A 356 38.70 7.56 -15.82
CA ASP A 356 39.23 6.75 -14.71
C ASP A 356 38.13 6.41 -13.68
N LEU A 357 37.21 7.35 -13.45
CA LEU A 357 36.03 7.16 -12.59
C LEU A 357 34.91 6.36 -13.27
N GLN A 358 35.06 6.00 -14.54
CA GLN A 358 34.09 5.23 -15.32
C GLN A 358 32.69 5.85 -15.29
N LEU A 359 32.59 7.17 -15.41
CA LEU A 359 31.30 7.89 -15.33
C LEU A 359 30.34 7.51 -16.46
N ASP A 360 30.83 6.92 -17.54
CA ASP A 360 30.05 6.39 -18.65
C ASP A 360 29.24 5.14 -18.27
N ARG A 361 29.67 4.40 -17.24
CA ARG A 361 28.95 3.23 -16.68
C ARG A 361 27.87 3.60 -15.67
N ILE A 362 27.80 4.87 -15.24
CA ILE A 362 26.78 5.34 -14.30
C ILE A 362 25.48 5.62 -15.04
N GLU A 363 24.40 5.00 -14.56
CA GLU A 363 23.04 5.13 -15.07
C GLU A 363 22.20 6.02 -14.16
N GLU A 364 21.36 6.87 -14.76
CA GLU A 364 20.40 7.74 -14.06
C GLU A 364 20.99 8.50 -12.85
N ASP A 365 20.49 8.20 -11.65
CA ASP A 365 20.89 8.74 -10.35
C ASP A 365 21.83 7.80 -9.57
N GLY A 366 22.56 6.92 -10.28
CA GLY A 366 23.66 6.14 -9.75
C GLY A 366 24.92 6.98 -9.44
N PHE A 367 25.93 6.32 -8.87
CA PHE A 367 27.16 6.97 -8.44
C PHE A 367 28.36 6.01 -8.37
N VAL A 368 29.56 6.58 -8.29
CA VAL A 368 30.80 5.89 -7.93
C VAL A 368 31.35 6.46 -6.62
N ILE A 369 31.85 5.58 -5.74
CA ILE A 369 32.65 5.92 -4.56
C ILE A 369 33.99 5.21 -4.71
N THR A 370 35.08 5.96 -4.84
CA THR A 370 36.41 5.37 -5.00
C THR A 370 37.49 6.19 -4.33
N ALA A 371 38.54 5.53 -3.87
CA ALA A 371 39.74 6.18 -3.37
C ALA A 371 40.74 6.43 -4.50
N MET A 372 41.11 7.69 -4.72
CA MET A 372 42.02 8.08 -5.79
C MET A 372 42.90 9.27 -5.36
N GLU A 373 44.19 9.20 -5.65
CA GLU A 373 45.16 10.28 -5.36
C GLU A 373 45.14 10.76 -3.88
N GLY A 374 44.85 9.85 -2.93
CA GLY A 374 44.76 10.18 -1.50
C GLY A 374 43.49 10.96 -1.10
N ALA A 375 42.46 10.94 -1.95
CA ALA A 375 41.13 11.46 -1.67
C ALA A 375 40.08 10.34 -1.83
N VAL A 376 38.95 10.49 -1.15
CA VAL A 376 37.74 9.71 -1.47
C VAL A 376 36.87 10.54 -2.39
N VAL A 377 36.42 9.96 -3.49
CA VAL A 377 35.63 10.64 -4.51
C VAL A 377 34.23 10.05 -4.49
N VAL A 378 33.21 10.91 -4.43
CA VAL A 378 31.82 10.53 -4.74
C VAL A 378 31.41 11.28 -5.99
N ALA A 379 31.24 10.55 -7.09
CA ALA A 379 30.88 11.14 -8.36
C ALA A 379 29.59 10.55 -8.91
N GLY A 380 28.71 11.41 -9.41
CA GLY A 380 27.48 11.02 -10.09
C GLY A 380 27.44 11.54 -11.53
N ARG A 381 26.58 10.95 -12.36
CA ARG A 381 26.30 11.49 -13.70
C ARG A 381 25.46 12.76 -13.63
N ILE A 382 24.53 12.82 -12.67
CA ILE A 382 23.70 13.98 -12.34
C ILE A 382 23.83 14.30 -10.85
N PRO A 383 23.49 15.53 -10.41
CA PRO A 383 23.62 15.92 -9.00
C PRO A 383 22.89 15.00 -8.01
N ALA A 384 21.75 14.42 -8.39
CA ALA A 384 21.00 13.47 -7.56
C ALA A 384 21.86 12.24 -7.17
N GLY A 385 22.69 11.73 -8.08
CA GLY A 385 23.60 10.62 -7.76
C GLY A 385 24.64 10.98 -6.70
N VAL A 386 25.08 12.24 -6.64
CA VAL A 386 26.05 12.72 -5.65
C VAL A 386 25.47 12.68 -4.24
N VAL A 387 24.22 13.10 -4.06
CA VAL A 387 23.57 13.07 -2.72
C VAL A 387 23.27 11.63 -2.28
N PHE A 388 22.85 10.74 -3.19
CA PHE A 388 22.69 9.32 -2.87
C PHE A 388 24.03 8.65 -2.52
N GLY A 389 25.10 8.96 -3.27
CA GLY A 389 26.44 8.47 -3.00
C GLY A 389 27.03 9.00 -1.69
N ALA A 390 26.72 10.23 -1.30
CA ALA A 390 27.14 10.77 0.00
C ALA A 390 26.48 10.01 1.16
N PHE A 391 25.17 9.71 1.07
CA PHE A 391 24.51 8.87 2.06
C PHE A 391 25.00 7.42 2.08
N ASP A 392 25.35 6.86 0.91
CA ASP A 392 25.97 5.53 0.83
C ASP A 392 27.36 5.51 1.47
N LEU A 393 28.20 6.53 1.23
CA LEU A 393 29.48 6.71 1.90
C LEU A 393 29.28 6.76 3.43
N ILE A 394 28.38 7.62 3.92
CA ILE A 394 28.07 7.71 5.36
C ILE A 394 27.68 6.34 5.92
N ARG A 395 26.78 5.62 5.25
CA ARG A 395 26.34 4.28 5.66
C ARG A 395 27.50 3.30 5.71
N ARG A 396 28.34 3.24 4.69
CA ARG A 396 29.52 2.33 4.61
C ARG A 396 30.51 2.59 5.74
N ILE A 397 30.77 3.85 6.05
CA ILE A 397 31.63 4.25 7.15
C ILE A 397 31.00 3.87 8.50
N GLN A 398 29.68 4.05 8.67
CA GLN A 398 28.98 3.65 9.90
C GLN A 398 28.98 2.14 10.15
N ILE A 399 29.08 1.32 9.10
CA ILE A 399 29.21 -0.15 9.23
C ILE A 399 30.68 -0.62 9.22
N GLY A 400 31.64 0.31 9.33
CA GLY A 400 33.06 0.01 9.53
C GLY A 400 33.88 -0.28 8.27
N GLN A 401 33.40 0.07 7.07
CA GLN A 401 34.22 -0.06 5.85
C GLN A 401 35.33 1.01 5.83
N ASP A 402 36.52 0.62 5.34
CA ASP A 402 37.63 1.55 5.15
C ASP A 402 37.37 2.46 3.93
N PRO A 403 37.29 3.80 4.10
CA PRO A 403 37.07 4.73 2.99
C PRO A 403 38.12 4.63 1.87
N LEU A 404 39.37 4.28 2.18
CA LEU A 404 40.47 4.21 1.23
C LEU A 404 40.51 2.90 0.43
N GLU A 405 39.74 1.90 0.84
CA GLU A 405 39.59 0.61 0.15
C GLU A 405 38.27 0.53 -0.62
N LEU A 406 37.46 1.61 -0.62
CA LEU A 406 36.22 1.65 -1.39
C LEU A 406 36.51 1.73 -2.89
N ASP A 407 35.90 0.81 -3.64
CA ASP A 407 35.77 0.85 -5.10
C ASP A 407 34.36 0.38 -5.49
N VAL A 408 33.43 1.33 -5.49
CA VAL A 408 31.98 1.09 -5.53
C VAL A 408 31.42 1.83 -6.73
N LEU A 409 30.65 1.14 -7.57
CA LEU A 409 29.84 1.73 -8.65
C LEU A 409 28.41 1.20 -8.54
N GLU A 410 27.48 2.03 -8.10
CA GLU A 410 26.09 1.65 -7.84
C GLU A 410 25.16 2.29 -8.87
N ASN A 411 24.32 1.46 -9.49
CA ASN A 411 23.19 1.88 -10.31
C ASN A 411 21.90 1.30 -9.71
N PRO A 412 20.86 2.11 -9.48
CA PRO A 412 19.60 1.60 -8.97
C PRO A 412 18.92 0.69 -9.99
N GLN A 413 18.28 -0.37 -9.51
CA GLN A 413 17.60 -1.35 -10.36
C GLN A 413 16.14 -0.98 -10.67
N VAL A 414 15.50 -0.16 -9.82
CA VAL A 414 14.15 0.36 -10.05
C VAL A 414 14.23 1.85 -10.38
N PRO A 415 13.83 2.31 -11.57
CA PRO A 415 13.91 3.71 -11.98
C PRO A 415 13.11 4.67 -11.09
N ILE A 416 11.84 4.35 -10.80
CA ILE A 416 10.98 5.19 -9.95
C ILE A 416 10.80 4.52 -8.59
N ARG A 417 11.35 5.14 -7.56
CA ARG A 417 11.31 4.68 -6.18
C ARG A 417 10.52 5.73 -5.41
N MET A 418 9.21 5.52 -5.30
CA MET A 418 8.26 6.52 -4.81
C MET A 418 7.75 6.23 -3.40
N VAL A 419 7.75 7.25 -2.54
CA VAL A 419 6.89 7.28 -1.36
C VAL A 419 5.61 8.04 -1.67
N ALA A 420 4.46 7.37 -1.55
CA ALA A 420 3.15 7.97 -1.76
C ALA A 420 2.42 8.14 -0.42
N HIS A 421 2.06 9.37 -0.07
CA HIS A 421 1.33 9.69 1.15
C HIS A 421 -0.17 9.66 0.91
N TRP A 422 -0.91 9.12 1.88
CA TRP A 422 -2.38 9.21 1.90
C TRP A 422 -2.80 10.22 2.95
N SER A 423 -2.45 11.48 2.69
CA SER A 423 -2.57 12.55 3.67
C SER A 423 -3.04 13.86 3.04
N TYR A 424 -3.80 14.63 3.81
CA TYR A 424 -4.15 16.00 3.45
C TYR A 424 -3.16 16.96 4.10
N PHE A 425 -2.81 18.02 3.38
CA PHE A 425 -1.96 19.06 3.94
C PHE A 425 -2.70 19.79 5.07
N ARG A 426 -2.03 19.95 6.21
CA ARG A 426 -2.51 20.70 7.37
C ARG A 426 -2.49 22.21 7.12
N GLY A 427 -3.08 22.96 8.05
CA GLY A 427 -2.88 24.40 8.16
C GLY A 427 -3.93 25.21 7.41
N LEU A 428 -5.09 24.61 7.13
CA LEU A 428 -6.25 25.32 6.62
C LEU A 428 -7.32 25.41 7.70
N PHE A 429 -8.09 26.49 7.65
CA PHE A 429 -9.23 26.67 8.55
C PHE A 429 -10.26 25.55 8.28
N GLY A 430 -10.82 24.95 9.33
CA GLY A 430 -11.81 23.85 9.18
C GLY A 430 -11.23 22.43 9.03
N ASP A 431 -9.92 22.21 9.11
CA ASP A 431 -9.30 20.88 9.03
C ASP A 431 -9.95 19.89 10.03
N ARG A 432 -10.69 18.90 9.50
CA ARG A 432 -11.52 17.95 10.26
C ARG A 432 -11.19 16.52 9.87
N TRP A 433 -10.88 15.77 10.92
CA TRP A 433 -10.17 14.50 10.88
C TRP A 433 -11.09 13.34 10.47
N ARG A 434 -10.82 12.71 9.33
CA ARG A 434 -11.16 11.31 9.11
C ARG A 434 -10.31 10.53 10.11
N GLY A 435 -10.93 9.98 11.15
CA GLY A 435 -10.22 9.09 12.09
C GLY A 435 -9.35 8.09 11.31
N GLY A 436 -8.11 7.88 11.76
CA GLY A 436 -7.12 7.06 11.04
C GLY A 436 -5.87 7.79 10.53
N GLY A 437 -5.56 9.00 11.00
CA GLY A 437 -4.24 9.64 10.82
C GLY A 437 -4.04 10.45 9.54
N ARG A 438 -4.96 10.42 8.57
CA ARG A 438 -4.81 11.07 7.25
C ARG A 438 -4.74 12.59 7.28
N ASP A 439 -5.43 13.22 8.21
CA ASP A 439 -5.41 14.67 8.39
C ASP A 439 -4.25 15.12 9.30
N ASN A 440 -3.54 14.16 9.92
CA ASN A 440 -2.34 14.42 10.72
C ASN A 440 -1.09 14.22 9.88
N SER A 441 -1.06 14.89 8.74
CA SER A 441 0.06 14.85 7.79
C SER A 441 1.29 15.54 8.35
N ILE A 442 2.50 15.16 7.94
CA ILE A 442 3.66 16.03 8.16
C ILE A 442 3.64 17.27 7.26
N PHE A 443 2.93 17.22 6.13
CA PHE A 443 2.82 18.34 5.19
C PHE A 443 1.81 19.36 5.68
N SER A 444 2.18 20.64 5.62
CA SER A 444 1.34 21.76 6.05
C SER A 444 1.52 22.94 5.11
N TRP A 445 0.42 23.47 4.61
CA TRP A 445 0.42 24.69 3.79
C TRP A 445 0.92 25.89 4.61
N GLU A 446 0.54 25.98 5.89
CA GLU A 446 1.00 27.06 6.77
C GLU A 446 2.51 26.98 7.04
N GLU A 447 3.05 25.79 7.25
CA GLU A 447 4.48 25.61 7.51
C GLU A 447 5.32 25.88 6.26
N LEU A 448 4.86 25.46 5.08
CA LEU A 448 5.50 25.83 3.80
C LEU A 448 5.43 27.34 3.55
N ARG A 449 4.29 27.97 3.84
CA ARG A 449 4.12 29.42 3.67
C ARG A 449 5.05 30.22 4.57
N THR A 450 5.13 29.86 5.86
CA THR A 450 5.94 30.55 6.87
C THR A 450 7.41 30.17 6.86
N GLY A 451 7.77 29.04 6.22
CA GLY A 451 9.14 28.52 6.17
C GLY A 451 9.52 27.61 7.34
N ASP A 452 8.58 27.23 8.21
CA ASP A 452 8.80 26.26 9.30
C ASP A 452 8.80 24.81 8.79
N THR A 453 9.69 24.52 7.84
CA THR A 453 9.69 23.29 7.04
C THR A 453 10.52 22.16 7.63
N LYS A 454 11.00 22.27 8.87
CA LYS A 454 11.93 21.31 9.48
C LYS A 454 11.45 19.85 9.37
N LEU A 455 10.19 19.57 9.70
CA LEU A 455 9.63 18.21 9.61
C LEU A 455 9.63 17.68 8.18
N ILE A 456 9.25 18.53 7.22
CA ILE A 456 9.18 18.16 5.78
C ILE A 456 10.58 17.89 5.26
N HIS A 457 11.52 18.80 5.53
CA HIS A 457 12.90 18.71 5.09
C HIS A 457 13.61 17.48 5.68
N ASP A 458 13.48 17.25 6.99
CA ASP A 458 14.07 16.08 7.64
C ASP A 458 13.45 14.75 7.16
N TRP A 459 12.17 14.75 6.80
CA TRP A 459 11.52 13.59 6.20
C TRP A 459 12.08 13.28 4.80
N VAL A 460 12.16 14.29 3.93
CA VAL A 460 12.74 14.15 2.58
C VAL A 460 14.19 13.69 2.66
N ARG A 461 14.97 14.23 3.60
CA ARG A 461 16.34 13.79 3.89
C ARG A 461 16.42 12.30 4.23
N MET A 462 15.58 11.81 5.14
CA MET A 462 15.55 10.40 5.49
C MET A 462 15.21 9.52 4.29
N LEU A 463 14.24 9.92 3.47
CA LEU A 463 13.87 9.18 2.26
C LEU A 463 15.05 9.06 1.28
N ALA A 464 15.77 10.15 1.01
CA ALA A 464 16.91 10.11 0.10
C ALA A 464 18.04 9.20 0.63
N SER A 465 18.26 9.19 1.95
CA SER A 465 19.34 8.40 2.55
C SER A 465 19.23 6.88 2.37
N CYS A 466 18.02 6.37 2.14
CA CYS A 466 17.78 4.95 1.83
C CYS A 466 17.40 4.71 0.36
N GLY A 467 17.51 5.71 -0.51
CA GLY A 467 17.45 5.55 -1.97
C GLY A 467 16.11 5.91 -2.62
N TRP A 468 15.16 6.52 -1.93
CA TRP A 468 13.93 7.01 -2.57
C TRP A 468 14.21 8.23 -3.46
N ASN A 469 13.65 8.27 -4.67
CA ASN A 469 13.84 9.37 -5.63
C ASN A 469 12.53 10.01 -6.13
N ALA A 470 11.39 9.60 -5.57
CA ALA A 470 10.10 10.20 -5.90
C ALA A 470 9.20 10.35 -4.64
N LEU A 471 8.41 11.43 -4.60
CA LEU A 471 7.48 11.72 -3.52
C LEU A 471 6.14 12.19 -4.08
N CYS A 472 5.05 11.53 -3.70
CA CYS A 472 3.69 12.04 -3.89
C CYS A 472 3.11 12.39 -2.51
N PRO A 473 3.05 13.68 -2.11
CA PRO A 473 2.63 14.07 -0.75
C PRO A 473 1.11 14.15 -0.58
N SER A 474 0.36 14.14 -1.69
CA SER A 474 -1.09 14.35 -1.73
C SER A 474 -1.90 13.05 -1.60
N GLU A 475 -3.03 13.11 -0.92
CA GLU A 475 -4.02 12.03 -0.86
C GLU A 475 -4.51 11.58 -2.24
N ILE A 476 -4.60 10.26 -2.41
CA ILE A 476 -5.00 9.60 -3.65
C ILE A 476 -6.51 9.62 -3.91
N ASN A 477 -7.30 9.76 -2.85
CA ASN A 477 -8.75 9.92 -2.91
C ASN A 477 -9.10 11.40 -3.06
N TRP A 478 -9.20 11.87 -4.31
CA TRP A 478 -9.32 13.28 -4.63
C TRP A 478 -10.70 13.88 -4.31
N HIS A 479 -11.70 13.07 -3.96
CA HIS A 479 -13.07 13.52 -3.62
C HIS A 479 -13.20 14.14 -2.22
N TYR A 480 -12.10 14.47 -1.55
CA TYR A 480 -12.14 15.19 -0.28
C TYR A 480 -11.46 16.55 -0.42
N ARG A 481 -10.25 16.63 -0.99
CA ARG A 481 -9.58 17.95 -1.14
C ARG A 481 -8.52 17.93 -2.23
N ASN A 482 -8.69 18.80 -3.24
CA ASN A 482 -7.71 18.96 -4.32
C ASN A 482 -7.52 20.45 -4.66
N ASN A 483 -6.80 21.18 -3.80
CA ASN A 483 -6.66 22.64 -3.85
C ASN A 483 -5.20 23.11 -4.04
N PHE A 484 -4.29 22.25 -4.49
CA PHE A 484 -2.87 22.61 -4.64
C PHE A 484 -2.65 23.75 -5.64
N LEU A 485 -3.56 23.96 -6.61
CA LEU A 485 -3.50 25.08 -7.55
C LEU A 485 -3.65 26.44 -6.87
N GLU A 486 -4.23 26.50 -5.68
CA GLU A 486 -4.34 27.70 -4.84
C GLU A 486 -3.06 27.93 -4.01
N HIS A 487 -2.13 26.98 -4.03
CA HIS A 487 -0.93 26.91 -3.18
C HIS A 487 0.35 26.66 -3.99
N LEU A 488 0.42 27.18 -5.22
CA LEU A 488 1.54 26.92 -6.12
C LEU A 488 2.89 27.44 -5.59
N ASP A 489 2.90 28.51 -4.79
CA ASP A 489 4.11 29.02 -4.13
C ASP A 489 4.62 28.03 -3.06
N GLU A 490 3.71 27.38 -2.32
CA GLU A 490 4.07 26.34 -1.35
C GLU A 490 4.47 25.03 -2.04
N VAL A 491 3.86 24.70 -3.18
CA VAL A 491 4.25 23.55 -4.02
C VAL A 491 5.66 23.73 -4.57
N GLU A 492 6.02 24.94 -5.02
CA GLU A 492 7.38 25.28 -5.47
C GLU A 492 8.41 25.02 -4.37
N LYS A 493 8.18 25.55 -3.17
CA LYS A 493 9.06 25.30 -2.00
C LYS A 493 9.23 23.83 -1.67
N LEU A 494 8.15 23.04 -1.76
CA LEU A 494 8.24 21.60 -1.56
C LEU A 494 9.04 20.92 -2.68
N GLY A 495 8.87 21.37 -3.92
CA GLY A 495 9.66 20.94 -5.07
C GLY A 495 11.15 21.21 -4.87
N ASP A 496 11.51 22.39 -4.38
CA ASP A 496 12.90 22.76 -4.06
C ASP A 496 13.51 21.85 -2.99
N ILE A 497 12.80 21.63 -1.88
CA ILE A 497 13.23 20.70 -0.82
C ILE A 497 13.46 19.30 -1.39
N CYS A 498 12.55 18.81 -2.25
CA CYS A 498 12.71 17.49 -2.86
C CYS A 498 13.94 17.44 -3.79
N ARG A 499 14.12 18.46 -4.64
CA ARG A 499 15.21 18.56 -5.62
C ARG A 499 16.60 18.58 -4.96
N ASP A 500 16.73 19.27 -3.83
CA ASP A 500 17.98 19.33 -3.07
C ASP A 500 18.44 17.94 -2.60
N TYR A 501 17.52 16.98 -2.46
CA TYR A 501 17.80 15.59 -2.10
C TYR A 501 17.63 14.61 -3.27
N GLY A 502 17.57 15.09 -4.52
CA GLY A 502 17.44 14.23 -5.69
C GLY A 502 16.07 13.56 -5.84
N ILE A 503 15.05 14.05 -5.14
CA ILE A 503 13.68 13.51 -5.18
C ILE A 503 12.81 14.33 -6.12
N LYS A 504 12.12 13.66 -7.05
CA LYS A 504 11.11 14.29 -7.91
C LYS A 504 9.76 14.37 -7.22
N LEU A 505 9.10 15.52 -7.33
CA LEU A 505 7.75 15.72 -6.81
C LEU A 505 6.71 15.18 -7.80
N TYR A 506 5.74 14.42 -7.29
CA TYR A 506 4.54 13.94 -8.00
C TYR A 506 3.29 14.45 -7.30
N TRP A 507 2.14 14.39 -7.97
CA TRP A 507 0.86 14.79 -7.37
C TRP A 507 -0.29 13.88 -7.77
N SER A 508 -1.33 13.81 -6.94
CA SER A 508 -2.58 13.08 -7.23
C SER A 508 -3.74 14.05 -7.55
N PRO A 509 -3.83 14.57 -8.79
CA PRO A 509 -4.97 15.37 -9.21
C PRO A 509 -6.23 14.50 -9.40
N ASN A 510 -7.41 15.12 -9.37
CA ASN A 510 -8.60 14.47 -9.93
C ASN A 510 -8.46 14.37 -11.46
N TYR A 511 -9.21 13.46 -12.08
CA TYR A 511 -9.04 13.18 -13.51
C TYR A 511 -9.41 14.38 -14.43
N LEU A 512 -10.25 15.32 -14.00
CA LEU A 512 -10.58 16.50 -14.79
C LEU A 512 -9.40 17.48 -14.84
N LEU A 513 -8.78 17.74 -13.69
CA LEU A 513 -7.55 18.54 -13.62
C LEU A 513 -6.42 17.88 -14.40
N ALA A 514 -6.29 16.55 -14.30
CA ALA A 514 -5.27 15.79 -15.03
C ALA A 514 -5.44 15.85 -16.56
N LEU A 515 -6.68 16.02 -17.03
CA LEU A 515 -7.02 16.18 -18.45
C LEU A 515 -6.86 17.62 -18.96
N ASP A 516 -6.71 18.61 -18.07
CA ASP A 516 -6.52 20.01 -18.44
C ASP A 516 -5.03 20.34 -18.60
N PRO A 517 -4.54 20.64 -19.82
CA PRO A 517 -3.16 21.03 -20.04
C PRO A 517 -2.71 22.22 -19.18
N LYS A 518 -3.62 23.15 -18.85
CA LYS A 518 -3.27 24.33 -18.04
C LYS A 518 -2.83 23.95 -16.62
N THR A 519 -3.37 22.85 -16.08
CA THR A 519 -2.96 22.33 -14.78
C THR A 519 -1.51 21.86 -14.83
N ALA A 520 -1.15 21.11 -15.87
CA ALA A 520 0.21 20.63 -16.07
C ALA A 520 1.17 21.82 -16.30
N ASP A 521 0.80 22.75 -17.18
CA ASP A 521 1.59 23.95 -17.47
C ASP A 521 1.89 24.77 -16.20
N ALA A 522 0.88 24.95 -15.33
CA ALA A 522 1.04 25.68 -14.07
C ALA A 522 2.00 24.98 -13.10
N LEU A 523 1.97 23.65 -13.02
CA LEU A 523 2.89 22.87 -12.19
C LEU A 523 4.32 22.91 -12.74
N TYR A 524 4.51 22.64 -14.03
CA TYR A 524 5.85 22.66 -14.65
C TYR A 524 6.48 24.06 -14.68
N ALA A 525 5.67 25.12 -14.70
CA ALA A 525 6.18 26.49 -14.58
C ALA A 525 6.82 26.77 -13.20
N ARG A 526 6.35 26.10 -12.14
CA ARG A 526 6.87 26.26 -10.77
C ARG A 526 7.88 25.18 -10.39
N VAL A 527 7.69 23.96 -10.86
CA VAL A 527 8.54 22.80 -10.58
C VAL A 527 8.94 22.19 -11.94
N PRO A 528 10.00 22.70 -12.59
CA PRO A 528 10.36 22.28 -13.95
C PRO A 528 10.71 20.79 -14.09
N ASP A 529 11.13 20.15 -13.00
CA ASP A 529 11.47 18.73 -12.88
C ASP A 529 10.34 17.89 -12.25
N PHE A 530 9.10 18.40 -12.26
CA PHE A 530 7.92 17.67 -11.78
C PHE A 530 7.79 16.30 -12.45
N GLY A 531 7.62 15.25 -11.65
CA GLY A 531 7.64 13.87 -12.11
C GLY A 531 6.36 13.44 -12.84
N GLY A 532 5.21 13.99 -12.45
CA GLY A 532 3.92 13.71 -13.08
C GLY A 532 2.82 13.32 -12.10
N TYR A 533 1.86 12.52 -12.57
CA TYR A 533 0.62 12.25 -11.83
C TYR A 533 0.52 10.82 -11.31
N LEU A 534 0.00 10.68 -10.08
CA LEU A 534 -0.45 9.43 -9.50
C LEU A 534 -1.98 9.37 -9.53
N MET A 535 -2.54 8.40 -10.25
CA MET A 535 -3.97 8.33 -10.54
C MET A 535 -4.65 7.11 -9.92
N LYS A 536 -5.76 7.36 -9.21
CA LYS A 536 -6.75 6.33 -8.87
C LYS A 536 -8.03 6.60 -9.67
N LEU A 537 -8.38 5.63 -10.51
CA LEU A 537 -9.51 5.70 -11.45
C LEU A 537 -10.40 4.47 -11.26
N GLY A 538 -11.71 4.63 -11.44
CA GLY A 538 -12.68 3.52 -11.48
C GLY A 538 -12.78 2.67 -10.21
N SER A 539 -12.51 3.26 -9.03
CA SER A 539 -12.34 2.52 -7.76
C SER A 539 -12.80 3.34 -6.56
N GLU A 540 -13.58 2.75 -5.66
CA GLU A 540 -14.00 3.35 -4.38
C GLU A 540 -14.51 4.81 -4.50
N LYS A 541 -15.47 5.04 -5.39
CA LYS A 541 -16.04 6.39 -5.68
C LYS A 541 -15.09 7.34 -6.42
N GLN A 542 -13.89 6.90 -6.80
CA GLN A 542 -13.06 7.65 -7.74
C GLN A 542 -13.56 7.39 -9.16
N ASN A 543 -14.03 8.46 -9.77
CA ASN A 543 -14.46 8.51 -11.17
C ASN A 543 -13.27 8.37 -12.14
N GLY A 544 -13.59 8.08 -13.40
CA GLY A 544 -12.61 7.92 -14.48
C GLY A 544 -12.43 6.47 -14.91
N ASP A 545 -12.15 6.26 -16.20
CA ASP A 545 -11.91 4.96 -16.81
C ASP A 545 -10.40 4.65 -16.74
N PRO A 546 -9.97 3.57 -16.08
CA PRO A 546 -8.56 3.23 -15.96
C PRO A 546 -7.92 2.70 -17.25
N ARG A 547 -8.69 2.53 -18.33
CA ARG A 547 -8.23 1.97 -19.61
C ARG A 547 -7.60 3.01 -20.54
N PRO A 548 -6.90 2.57 -21.60
CA PRO A 548 -6.12 3.45 -22.47
C PRO A 548 -6.85 4.71 -22.99
N PRO A 549 -8.13 4.70 -23.42
CA PRO A 549 -8.76 5.88 -24.01
C PRO A 549 -8.74 7.15 -23.13
N MET A 550 -8.80 6.99 -21.80
CA MET A 550 -8.75 8.11 -20.87
C MET A 550 -7.34 8.32 -20.33
N VAL A 551 -6.68 7.25 -19.90
CA VAL A 551 -5.33 7.31 -19.35
C VAL A 551 -4.34 7.89 -20.35
N ASN A 552 -4.43 7.52 -21.63
CA ASN A 552 -3.56 8.06 -22.66
C ASN A 552 -3.77 9.56 -22.88
N ARG A 553 -5.00 10.08 -22.70
CA ARG A 553 -5.25 11.52 -22.79
C ARG A 553 -4.60 12.29 -21.65
N ILE A 554 -4.64 11.73 -20.43
CA ILE A 554 -3.91 12.29 -19.29
C ILE A 554 -2.40 12.21 -19.55
N ALA A 555 -1.92 11.10 -20.11
CA ALA A 555 -0.52 10.95 -20.44
C ALA A 555 -0.06 11.95 -21.51
N ASP A 556 -0.91 12.25 -22.48
CA ASP A 556 -0.67 13.24 -23.53
C ASP A 556 -0.59 14.68 -22.98
N THR A 557 -1.24 15.01 -21.84
CA THR A 557 -1.09 16.33 -21.20
C THR A 557 0.28 16.53 -20.56
N LEU A 558 0.90 15.46 -20.05
CA LEU A 558 2.22 15.50 -19.42
C LEU A 558 3.38 15.29 -20.41
N LYS A 559 3.10 14.70 -21.58
CA LYS A 559 4.12 14.30 -22.56
C LYS A 559 5.05 15.44 -23.01
N PRO A 560 4.58 16.69 -23.25
CA PRO A 560 5.45 17.79 -23.66
C PRO A 560 6.56 18.12 -22.65
N SER A 561 6.31 17.88 -21.36
CA SER A 561 7.25 18.15 -20.27
C SER A 561 7.99 16.90 -19.77
N GLY A 562 7.78 15.74 -20.41
CA GLY A 562 8.42 14.48 -20.02
C GLY A 562 7.83 13.78 -18.80
N GLY A 563 6.67 14.22 -18.31
CA GLY A 563 6.02 13.65 -17.12
C GLY A 563 5.45 12.25 -17.34
N LYS A 564 5.34 11.49 -16.24
CA LYS A 564 4.79 10.13 -16.21
C LYS A 564 3.39 10.12 -15.58
N VAL A 565 2.55 9.16 -15.99
CA VAL A 565 1.27 8.86 -15.34
C VAL A 565 1.36 7.49 -14.70
N LEU A 566 1.33 7.44 -13.38
CA LEU A 566 1.27 6.21 -12.60
C LEU A 566 -0.21 5.90 -12.35
N VAL A 567 -0.76 4.90 -13.03
CA VAL A 567 -2.15 4.48 -12.85
C VAL A 567 -2.18 3.29 -11.92
N ARG A 568 -2.90 3.45 -10.80
CA ARG A 568 -3.07 2.36 -9.84
C ARG A 568 -3.92 1.25 -10.46
N GLY A 569 -3.44 0.01 -10.38
CA GLY A 569 -4.18 -1.18 -10.78
C GLY A 569 -5.29 -1.56 -9.80
N PHE A 570 -5.47 -0.79 -8.73
CA PHE A 570 -6.45 -1.03 -7.67
C PHE A 570 -7.87 -0.62 -8.08
N ALA A 571 -8.48 -1.36 -9.01
CA ALA A 571 -9.85 -1.17 -9.50
C ALA A 571 -10.71 -2.40 -9.20
N TYR A 572 -11.94 -2.20 -8.70
CA TYR A 572 -12.87 -3.30 -8.36
C TYR A 572 -14.31 -2.82 -8.13
N GLY A 573 -15.25 -3.78 -8.07
CA GLY A 573 -16.63 -3.53 -7.66
C GLY A 573 -17.48 -2.81 -8.70
N ASN A 574 -17.17 -2.95 -9.99
CA ASN A 574 -17.90 -2.29 -11.07
C ASN A 574 -18.33 -3.28 -12.18
N LEU A 575 -19.64 -3.46 -12.30
CA LEU A 575 -20.30 -4.33 -13.30
C LEU A 575 -20.12 -3.87 -14.74
N ARG A 576 -19.69 -2.61 -14.93
CA ARG A 576 -19.32 -2.09 -16.25
C ARG A 576 -18.26 -2.93 -16.94
N TYR A 577 -17.38 -3.57 -16.17
CA TYR A 577 -16.22 -4.27 -16.70
C TYR A 577 -16.41 -5.79 -16.77
N THR A 578 -17.16 -6.36 -15.83
CA THR A 578 -17.37 -7.80 -15.76
C THR A 578 -18.64 -8.13 -14.96
N PRO A 579 -19.39 -9.18 -15.36
CA PRO A 579 -20.56 -9.67 -14.62
C PRO A 579 -20.18 -10.48 -13.37
N GLU A 580 -18.93 -10.43 -12.92
CA GLU A 580 -18.43 -11.06 -11.70
C GLU A 580 -17.29 -10.18 -11.16
N PRO A 581 -17.59 -9.01 -10.54
CA PRO A 581 -16.67 -7.91 -10.26
C PRO A 581 -15.87 -8.16 -8.98
N TYR A 582 -15.36 -9.38 -8.85
CA TYR A 582 -14.56 -9.79 -7.74
C TYR A 582 -13.23 -9.03 -7.73
N ARG A 583 -12.86 -8.57 -6.54
CA ARG A 583 -11.77 -7.62 -6.35
C ARG A 583 -10.40 -8.14 -6.79
N ASN A 584 -10.14 -9.44 -6.68
CA ASN A 584 -8.91 -10.08 -7.16
C ASN A 584 -8.90 -10.35 -8.67
N LEU A 585 -10.06 -10.35 -9.34
CA LEU A 585 -10.15 -10.66 -10.77
C LEU A 585 -10.10 -9.40 -11.64
N ILE A 586 -10.77 -8.33 -11.21
CA ILE A 586 -10.94 -7.11 -12.02
C ILE A 586 -9.62 -6.48 -12.50
N PRO A 587 -8.57 -6.33 -11.67
CA PRO A 587 -7.34 -5.72 -12.14
C PRO A 587 -6.77 -6.43 -13.37
N TYR A 588 -6.73 -7.76 -13.36
CA TYR A 588 -6.29 -8.52 -14.52
C TYR A 588 -7.23 -8.29 -15.71
N ASP A 589 -8.55 -8.43 -15.52
CA ASP A 589 -9.54 -8.28 -16.60
C ASP A 589 -9.51 -6.90 -17.27
N LEU A 590 -9.11 -5.86 -16.54
CA LEU A 590 -9.02 -4.49 -17.05
C LEU A 590 -7.73 -4.19 -17.79
N PHE A 591 -6.60 -4.65 -17.25
CA PHE A 591 -5.28 -4.18 -17.68
C PHE A 591 -4.55 -5.21 -18.56
N ALA A 592 -4.68 -6.51 -18.30
CA ALA A 592 -3.94 -7.55 -19.02
C ALA A 592 -4.25 -7.56 -20.52
N HIS A 593 -5.52 -7.37 -20.89
CA HIS A 593 -5.96 -7.33 -22.29
C HIS A 593 -5.58 -6.04 -23.02
N GLU A 594 -5.17 -5.01 -22.28
CA GLU A 594 -4.80 -3.69 -22.81
C GLU A 594 -3.28 -3.50 -22.87
N ASP A 595 -2.49 -4.54 -22.55
CA ASP A 595 -1.03 -4.49 -22.61
C ASP A 595 -0.53 -4.21 -24.04
N GLY A 596 0.25 -3.14 -24.18
CA GLY A 596 0.71 -2.54 -25.42
C GLY A 596 -0.13 -1.34 -25.90
N ASN A 597 -1.29 -1.06 -25.32
CA ASN A 597 -2.19 0.03 -25.75
C ASN A 597 -2.03 1.32 -24.92
N PHE A 598 -1.34 1.28 -23.78
CA PHE A 598 -1.03 2.50 -23.02
C PHE A 598 0.16 3.26 -23.63
N ARG A 599 0.23 4.58 -23.39
CA ARG A 599 1.39 5.40 -23.83
C ARG A 599 2.69 4.95 -23.15
N ASP A 600 3.81 5.29 -23.79
CA ASP A 600 5.19 5.08 -23.32
C ASP A 600 5.54 5.81 -22.00
N ASN A 601 4.73 6.78 -21.58
CA ASN A 601 4.85 7.47 -20.31
C ASN A 601 3.78 7.06 -19.27
N VAL A 602 3.08 5.94 -19.48
CA VAL A 602 2.14 5.37 -18.51
C VAL A 602 2.75 4.16 -17.82
N ILE A 603 2.62 4.10 -16.51
CA ILE A 603 3.04 2.98 -15.67
C ILE A 603 1.81 2.39 -15.00
N ILE A 604 1.59 1.09 -15.16
CA ILE A 604 0.51 0.35 -14.50
C ILE A 604 1.04 -0.17 -13.17
N ALA A 605 0.48 0.31 -12.06
CA ALA A 605 0.96 -0.01 -10.71
C ALA A 605 -0.16 -0.67 -9.86
N PRO A 606 -0.47 -1.97 -10.03
CA PRO A 606 -1.34 -2.68 -9.10
C PRO A 606 -0.73 -2.74 -7.70
N LYS A 607 -1.53 -3.14 -6.72
CA LYS A 607 -1.01 -3.47 -5.39
C LYS A 607 -0.17 -4.73 -5.46
N GLY A 608 0.83 -4.87 -4.59
CA GLY A 608 1.64 -6.10 -4.47
C GLY A 608 0.90 -7.31 -3.88
N SER A 609 -0.43 -7.26 -3.79
CA SER A 609 -1.30 -8.41 -3.55
C SER A 609 -2.59 -8.27 -4.37
N PRO A 610 -3.30 -9.39 -4.67
CA PRO A 610 -4.54 -9.37 -5.44
C PRO A 610 -5.70 -8.55 -4.83
N LEU A 611 -5.72 -8.27 -3.52
CA LEU A 611 -6.79 -7.44 -2.91
C LEU A 611 -6.31 -6.10 -2.35
N ASP A 612 -5.63 -6.08 -1.20
CA ASP A 612 -5.38 -4.89 -0.39
C ASP A 612 -4.08 -4.91 0.44
N TRP A 613 -2.96 -5.22 -0.22
CA TRP A 613 -1.62 -5.33 0.38
C TRP A 613 -1.41 -6.50 1.36
N ASP A 614 -2.27 -7.50 1.28
CA ASP A 614 -2.35 -8.66 2.15
C ASP A 614 -0.99 -9.36 2.29
N LEU A 615 -0.57 -9.59 3.54
CA LEU A 615 0.80 -10.00 3.88
C LEU A 615 1.15 -11.37 3.29
N ALA A 616 0.23 -12.32 3.37
CA ALA A 616 0.46 -13.71 2.97
C ALA A 616 -0.33 -14.15 1.73
N ALA A 617 -0.85 -13.21 0.94
CA ALA A 617 -1.52 -13.51 -0.32
C ALA A 617 -0.52 -13.91 -1.43
N PRO A 618 -0.98 -14.66 -2.46
CA PRO A 618 -0.19 -14.91 -3.67
C PRO A 618 0.14 -13.59 -4.39
N ILE A 619 1.04 -13.62 -5.36
CA ILE A 619 1.31 -12.44 -6.19
C ILE A 619 0.06 -12.03 -6.99
N PRO A 620 -0.12 -10.74 -7.32
CA PRO A 620 -1.11 -10.32 -8.30
C PRO A 620 -0.87 -11.01 -9.64
N ALA A 621 -1.92 -11.54 -10.27
CA ALA A 621 -1.81 -12.11 -11.62
C ALA A 621 -1.29 -11.08 -12.66
N LEU A 622 -1.52 -9.78 -12.40
CA LEU A 622 -1.07 -8.70 -13.28
C LEU A 622 0.47 -8.59 -13.36
N ASP A 623 1.21 -9.04 -12.32
CA ASP A 623 2.68 -9.08 -12.30
C ASP A 623 3.25 -9.87 -13.50
N GLY A 624 2.59 -10.98 -13.87
CA GLY A 624 3.00 -11.80 -15.02
C GLY A 624 2.33 -11.44 -16.35
N ALA A 625 1.29 -10.62 -16.32
CA ALA A 625 0.44 -10.36 -17.49
C ALA A 625 0.87 -9.14 -18.31
N ILE A 626 1.42 -8.11 -17.65
CA ILE A 626 1.92 -6.91 -18.33
C ILE A 626 3.35 -7.16 -18.81
N GLN A 627 3.57 -7.09 -20.12
CA GLN A 627 4.87 -7.36 -20.75
C GLN A 627 5.33 -6.26 -21.71
N LYS A 628 4.40 -5.46 -22.26
CA LYS A 628 4.69 -4.47 -23.30
C LYS A 628 4.66 -3.02 -22.80
N ASN A 629 3.88 -2.74 -21.76
CA ASN A 629 3.86 -1.44 -21.11
C ASN A 629 4.76 -1.40 -19.86
N LEU A 630 5.09 -0.18 -19.41
CA LEU A 630 5.84 0.01 -18.17
C LEU A 630 5.02 -0.49 -16.98
N TYR A 631 5.69 -1.16 -16.06
CA TYR A 631 5.08 -1.87 -14.95
C TYR A 631 5.60 -1.36 -13.60
N GLY A 632 4.72 -1.29 -12.62
CA GLY A 632 5.08 -0.94 -11.25
C GLY A 632 4.31 -1.75 -10.22
N SER A 633 4.62 -1.55 -8.95
CA SER A 633 3.85 -2.14 -7.85
C SER A 633 3.69 -1.18 -6.68
N GLU A 634 2.49 -1.19 -6.10
CA GLU A 634 2.13 -0.44 -4.90
C GLU A 634 2.16 -1.35 -3.67
N LEU A 635 3.10 -1.07 -2.78
CA LEU A 635 3.38 -1.83 -1.57
C LEU A 635 3.02 -0.98 -0.35
N VAL A 636 2.44 -1.60 0.68
CA VAL A 636 2.21 -0.92 1.95
C VAL A 636 3.50 -0.90 2.76
N ILE A 637 3.94 0.26 3.23
CA ILE A 637 5.16 0.42 4.06
C ILE A 637 4.87 0.82 5.50
N ASP A 638 3.65 1.26 5.80
CA ASP A 638 3.29 1.74 7.14
C ASP A 638 1.94 1.19 7.61
N LYS A 639 1.93 0.77 8.87
CA LYS A 639 0.76 0.25 9.60
C LYS A 639 0.80 0.73 11.05
N SER A 640 -0.35 0.72 11.70
CA SER A 640 -0.50 1.26 13.05
C SER A 640 -0.04 0.32 14.18
N TRP A 641 0.63 -0.78 13.86
CA TRP A 641 1.17 -1.77 14.80
C TRP A 641 2.60 -2.14 14.40
N PRO A 642 3.41 -2.66 15.33
CA PRO A 642 4.79 -3.07 15.04
C PRO A 642 4.82 -4.28 14.09
N VAL A 643 5.42 -4.11 12.90
CA VAL A 643 5.59 -5.16 11.89
C VAL A 643 6.71 -4.79 10.90
N SER A 644 7.51 -5.77 10.48
CA SER A 644 8.43 -5.64 9.35
C SER A 644 7.82 -6.27 8.10
N TRP A 645 7.97 -5.60 6.95
CA TRP A 645 7.53 -6.08 5.63
C TRP A 645 8.70 -6.44 4.70
N VAL A 646 9.94 -6.26 5.16
CA VAL A 646 11.15 -6.39 4.33
C VAL A 646 11.25 -7.78 3.70
N LYS A 647 10.99 -8.85 4.47
CA LYS A 647 10.98 -10.23 3.97
C LYS A 647 9.88 -10.46 2.94
N LYS A 648 8.68 -9.91 3.15
CA LYS A 648 7.58 -9.97 2.17
C LYS A 648 7.96 -9.29 0.85
N TRP A 649 8.60 -8.13 0.88
CA TRP A 649 9.02 -7.46 -0.36
C TRP A 649 10.18 -8.16 -1.05
N LYS A 650 11.17 -8.64 -0.29
CA LYS A 650 12.25 -9.48 -0.83
C LYS A 650 11.66 -10.70 -1.53
N TRP A 651 10.74 -11.41 -0.87
CA TRP A 651 9.96 -12.48 -1.47
C TRP A 651 9.26 -12.02 -2.76
N TRP A 652 8.58 -10.86 -2.76
CA TRP A 652 7.86 -10.34 -3.92
C TRP A 652 8.76 -10.05 -5.12
N PHE A 653 9.91 -9.39 -4.90
CA PHE A 653 10.91 -9.14 -5.96
C PHE A 653 11.47 -10.43 -6.56
N GLU A 654 11.53 -11.48 -5.76
CA GLU A 654 12.05 -12.79 -6.10
C GLU A 654 10.97 -13.79 -6.53
N GLN A 655 9.71 -13.37 -6.63
CA GLN A 655 8.67 -14.24 -7.16
C GLN A 655 8.82 -14.38 -8.66
N ASP A 656 8.88 -15.64 -9.09
CA ASP A 656 8.81 -15.99 -10.49
C ASP A 656 7.37 -15.90 -10.98
N THR A 657 7.15 -15.01 -11.94
CA THR A 657 5.83 -14.79 -12.56
C THR A 657 5.55 -15.79 -13.68
N TYR A 658 6.57 -16.53 -14.13
CA TYR A 658 6.54 -17.43 -15.29
C TYR A 658 6.12 -16.75 -16.60
N ARG A 659 6.15 -15.40 -16.68
CA ARG A 659 5.65 -14.67 -17.86
C ARG A 659 6.37 -15.02 -19.15
N ASN A 660 7.67 -15.37 -19.06
CA ASN A 660 8.53 -15.77 -20.17
C ASN A 660 9.15 -17.16 -19.90
N GLY A 661 8.48 -18.00 -19.10
CA GLY A 661 9.04 -19.23 -18.55
C GLY A 661 9.75 -19.03 -17.20
N PRO A 662 10.35 -20.10 -16.64
CA PRO A 662 11.05 -20.05 -15.36
C PRO A 662 12.17 -19.00 -15.32
N GLY A 663 12.39 -18.38 -14.16
CA GLY A 663 13.34 -17.29 -13.94
C GLY A 663 12.79 -15.89 -14.26
N SER A 664 11.49 -15.75 -14.51
CA SER A 664 10.84 -14.47 -14.81
C SER A 664 10.51 -13.67 -13.54
N LEU A 665 11.55 -13.32 -12.78
CA LEU A 665 11.43 -12.65 -11.49
C LEU A 665 10.92 -11.22 -11.64
N ASN A 666 10.09 -10.76 -10.68
CA ASN A 666 9.56 -9.39 -10.65
C ASN A 666 10.66 -8.31 -10.71
N LYS A 667 11.80 -8.54 -10.05
CA LYS A 667 12.92 -7.58 -10.02
C LYS A 667 13.48 -7.19 -11.39
N PHE A 668 13.26 -8.00 -12.43
CA PHE A 668 13.81 -7.73 -13.78
C PHE A 668 12.88 -6.89 -14.68
N SER A 669 11.78 -6.37 -14.16
CA SER A 669 10.71 -5.79 -14.99
C SER A 669 9.88 -4.72 -14.33
N VAL A 670 10.32 -4.24 -13.18
CA VAL A 670 9.58 -3.26 -12.42
C VAL A 670 10.24 -1.90 -12.63
N ASP A 671 9.49 -1.00 -13.29
CA ASP A 671 9.90 0.37 -13.56
C ASP A 671 9.59 1.30 -12.38
N CYS A 672 8.67 0.89 -11.50
CA CYS A 672 8.24 1.68 -10.37
C CYS A 672 7.91 0.83 -9.13
N ILE A 673 8.46 1.21 -7.98
CA ILE A 673 8.00 0.75 -6.67
C ILE A 673 7.44 1.92 -5.89
N MET A 674 6.22 1.74 -5.40
CA MET A 674 5.51 2.75 -4.62
C MET A 674 5.26 2.24 -3.21
N GLY A 675 5.87 2.87 -2.22
CA GLY A 675 5.61 2.63 -0.80
C GLY A 675 4.54 3.58 -0.25
N VAL A 676 3.41 3.05 0.21
CA VAL A 676 2.33 3.86 0.78
C VAL A 676 2.57 4.23 2.24
N SER A 677 2.84 5.52 2.47
CA SER A 677 3.17 6.11 3.76
C SER A 677 1.94 6.57 4.53
N MET A 678 1.98 6.39 5.85
CA MET A 678 0.98 6.86 6.81
C MET A 678 1.65 7.52 8.02
N ILE A 679 2.82 8.14 7.81
CA ILE A 679 3.50 8.85 8.89
C ILE A 679 2.65 9.99 9.43
N SER A 680 2.99 10.41 10.64
CA SER A 680 2.38 11.54 11.29
C SER A 680 3.43 12.38 12.00
N PRO A 681 3.19 13.68 12.25
CA PRO A 681 4.07 14.50 13.06
C PRO A 681 4.05 13.93 14.49
N ALA A 682 5.08 13.16 14.82
CA ALA A 682 5.22 12.40 16.06
C ALA A 682 6.71 12.14 16.35
N PRO A 683 7.10 11.85 17.61
CA PRO A 683 8.49 11.61 17.99
C PRO A 683 9.24 10.61 17.10
N ALA A 684 8.58 9.54 16.67
CA ALA A 684 9.18 8.45 15.88
C ALA A 684 8.67 8.38 14.43
N TRP A 685 7.93 9.41 13.96
CA TRP A 685 7.25 9.51 12.65
C TRP A 685 6.12 8.48 12.41
N THR A 686 6.42 7.22 12.68
CA THR A 686 5.57 6.05 12.59
C THR A 686 4.92 5.74 13.95
N LYS A 687 3.93 4.86 13.97
CA LYS A 687 3.29 4.41 15.23
C LYS A 687 4.17 3.53 16.11
N SER A 688 5.18 2.90 15.52
CA SER A 688 6.18 2.08 16.20
C SER A 688 7.55 2.44 15.66
N PRO A 689 8.55 2.78 16.49
CA PRO A 689 9.91 3.05 16.00
C PRO A 689 10.48 1.91 15.14
N LEU A 690 10.07 0.67 15.40
CA LEU A 690 10.47 -0.50 14.61
C LEU A 690 9.91 -0.48 13.18
N ASN A 691 8.80 0.22 12.92
CA ASN A 691 8.24 0.35 11.56
C ASN A 691 9.10 1.26 10.67
N ALA A 692 10.03 2.03 11.22
CA ALA A 692 10.97 2.81 10.43
C ALA A 692 11.84 1.92 9.51
N VAL A 693 12.06 0.65 9.90
CA VAL A 693 12.74 -0.35 9.05
C VAL A 693 12.04 -0.58 7.71
N ASN A 694 10.73 -0.33 7.62
CA ASN A 694 9.97 -0.53 6.40
C ASN A 694 10.28 0.54 5.33
N TYR A 695 10.45 1.79 5.77
CA TYR A 695 10.87 2.89 4.89
C TYR A 695 12.31 2.72 4.44
N TYR A 696 13.18 2.29 5.36
CA TYR A 696 14.56 1.97 5.05
C TYR A 696 14.64 0.79 4.08
N GLY A 697 14.08 -0.34 4.45
CA GLY A 697 14.21 -1.61 3.74
C GLY A 697 13.58 -1.62 2.36
N LEU A 698 12.40 -1.01 2.14
CA LEU A 698 11.87 -0.93 0.78
C LEU A 698 12.68 0.03 -0.10
N GLY A 699 13.21 1.12 0.47
CA GLY A 699 14.14 2.01 -0.25
C GLY A 699 15.39 1.26 -0.70
N ARG A 700 16.03 0.52 0.22
CA ARG A 700 17.21 -0.31 -0.07
C ARG A 700 16.91 -1.41 -1.10
N LEU A 701 15.81 -2.14 -0.96
CA LEU A 701 15.40 -3.17 -1.93
C LEU A 701 15.05 -2.57 -3.30
N SER A 702 14.46 -1.39 -3.37
CA SER A 702 14.17 -0.74 -4.64
C SER A 702 15.43 -0.20 -5.31
N TRP A 703 16.45 0.16 -4.52
CA TRP A 703 17.78 0.47 -5.05
C TRP A 703 18.46 -0.79 -5.58
N ASN A 704 18.56 -1.83 -4.75
CA ASN A 704 19.17 -3.10 -5.10
C ASN A 704 18.36 -4.28 -4.51
N PRO A 705 17.52 -4.96 -5.32
CA PRO A 705 16.72 -6.11 -4.90
C PRO A 705 17.54 -7.35 -4.52
N ASP A 706 18.85 -7.38 -4.84
CA ASP A 706 19.73 -8.51 -4.51
C ASP A 706 20.24 -8.45 -3.07
N LEU A 707 20.07 -7.32 -2.38
CA LEU A 707 20.34 -7.23 -0.94
C LEU A 707 19.54 -8.29 -0.17
N THR A 708 20.21 -8.90 0.80
CA THR A 708 19.58 -9.84 1.73
C THR A 708 18.79 -9.09 2.80
N VAL A 709 17.80 -9.78 3.38
CA VAL A 709 17.07 -9.24 4.55
C VAL A 709 18.02 -8.98 5.73
N ASP A 710 19.04 -9.84 5.89
CA ASP A 710 20.02 -9.72 6.98
C ASP A 710 20.91 -8.48 6.80
N GLU A 711 21.42 -8.21 5.60
CA GLU A 711 22.17 -6.98 5.29
C GLU A 711 21.34 -5.75 5.62
N ILE A 712 20.09 -5.69 5.13
CA ILE A 712 19.19 -4.54 5.36
C ILE A 712 18.91 -4.34 6.84
N TYR A 713 18.60 -5.41 7.58
CA TYR A 713 18.39 -5.31 9.03
C TYR A 713 19.67 -4.91 9.76
N THR A 714 20.83 -5.40 9.33
CA THR A 714 22.12 -5.04 9.93
C THR A 714 22.41 -3.57 9.76
N GLU A 715 22.37 -3.08 8.52
CA GLU A 715 22.59 -1.67 8.20
C GLU A 715 21.64 -0.78 9.05
N TRP A 716 20.33 -1.09 9.03
CA TRP A 716 19.34 -0.29 9.75
C TRP A 716 19.52 -0.32 11.27
N ILE A 717 19.77 -1.49 11.86
CA ILE A 717 19.94 -1.64 13.31
C ILE A 717 21.22 -0.94 13.77
N GLN A 718 22.35 -1.09 13.06
CA GLN A 718 23.59 -0.42 13.42
C GLN A 718 23.45 1.10 13.37
N GLN A 719 22.87 1.62 12.29
CA GLN A 719 22.63 3.05 12.12
C GLN A 719 21.62 3.62 13.14
N THR A 720 20.68 2.79 13.61
CA THR A 720 19.65 3.21 14.56
C THR A 720 20.09 2.99 16.01
N PHE A 721 20.36 1.75 16.42
CA PHE A 721 20.55 1.35 17.82
C PHE A 721 22.01 1.10 18.23
N GLY A 722 22.94 1.03 17.27
CA GLY A 722 24.35 0.71 17.50
C GLY A 722 24.71 -0.71 17.09
N ASP A 723 26.00 -1.04 17.20
CA ASP A 723 26.65 -2.22 16.64
C ASP A 723 26.87 -3.38 17.62
N ALA A 724 26.46 -3.21 18.88
CA ALA A 724 26.57 -4.26 19.90
C ALA A 724 25.92 -5.58 19.42
N PRO A 725 26.66 -6.71 19.40
CA PRO A 725 26.17 -7.97 18.82
C PRO A 725 24.84 -8.46 19.42
N GLU A 726 24.63 -8.29 20.72
CA GLU A 726 23.36 -8.71 21.35
C GLU A 726 22.19 -7.80 20.97
N VAL A 727 22.43 -6.50 20.78
CA VAL A 727 21.38 -5.56 20.30
C VAL A 727 20.97 -5.96 18.88
N LEU A 728 21.96 -6.19 18.01
CA LEU A 728 21.75 -6.62 16.64
C LEU A 728 20.93 -7.90 16.55
N ARG A 729 21.37 -8.95 17.25
CA ARG A 729 20.72 -10.27 17.27
C ARG A 729 19.28 -10.18 17.79
N THR A 730 19.07 -9.53 18.94
CA THR A 730 17.74 -9.44 19.57
C THR A 730 16.75 -8.66 18.71
N ILE A 731 17.15 -7.52 18.14
CA ILE A 731 16.24 -6.71 17.32
C ILE A 731 15.91 -7.43 16.01
N LYS A 732 16.87 -8.09 15.35
CA LYS A 732 16.61 -8.94 14.18
C LYS A 732 15.56 -10.00 14.49
N THR A 733 15.72 -10.73 15.60
CA THR A 733 14.75 -11.75 16.04
C THR A 733 13.36 -11.15 16.24
N ILE A 734 13.25 -10.00 16.92
CA ILE A 734 11.97 -9.32 17.13
C ILE A 734 11.31 -8.93 15.80
N LEU A 735 12.05 -8.36 14.85
CA LEU A 735 11.52 -7.98 13.54
C LEU A 735 10.95 -9.17 12.77
N MET A 736 11.66 -10.31 12.79
CA MET A 736 11.20 -11.56 12.19
C MET A 736 9.94 -12.09 12.89
N MET A 737 9.90 -12.06 14.23
CA MET A 737 8.74 -12.51 15.00
C MET A 737 7.48 -11.67 14.72
N LEU A 738 7.61 -10.34 14.61
CA LEU A 738 6.45 -9.45 14.43
C LEU A 738 5.74 -9.64 13.08
N GLU A 739 6.47 -10.00 12.02
CA GLU A 739 5.89 -10.42 10.75
C GLU A 739 5.04 -11.69 10.92
N GLU A 740 5.59 -12.69 11.61
CA GLU A 740 4.92 -13.97 11.87
C GLU A 740 3.69 -13.81 12.77
N VAL A 741 3.75 -12.93 13.78
CA VAL A 741 2.59 -12.54 14.60
C VAL A 741 1.49 -12.01 13.68
N THR A 742 1.82 -11.10 12.77
CA THR A 742 0.82 -10.50 11.86
C THR A 742 0.18 -11.55 10.95
N ARG A 743 0.98 -12.49 10.42
CA ARG A 743 0.50 -13.59 9.57
C ARG A 743 -0.43 -14.54 10.33
N LYS A 744 -0.01 -15.01 11.51
CA LYS A 744 -0.71 -16.07 12.27
C LYS A 744 -1.97 -15.62 12.99
N THR A 745 -2.01 -14.37 13.40
CA THR A 745 -3.18 -13.78 14.06
C THR A 745 -4.26 -13.37 13.07
N TYR A 746 -3.99 -13.47 11.76
CA TYR A 746 -4.84 -12.93 10.70
C TYR A 746 -5.15 -11.43 10.88
N ASN A 747 -4.32 -10.72 11.66
CA ASN A 747 -4.43 -9.27 11.86
C ASN A 747 -4.31 -8.51 10.53
N TYR A 748 -3.62 -9.11 9.57
CA TYR A 748 -3.60 -8.68 8.18
C TYR A 748 -3.80 -9.89 7.27
N ARG A 749 -4.80 -9.83 6.38
CA ARG A 749 -5.40 -10.97 5.66
C ARG A 749 -4.39 -11.78 4.82
N GLY A 750 -4.81 -12.95 4.34
CA GLY A 750 -4.17 -13.67 3.23
C GLY A 750 -3.49 -15.00 3.58
N TYR A 751 -3.35 -15.37 4.86
CA TYR A 751 -2.69 -16.61 5.24
C TYR A 751 -3.48 -17.86 4.81
N ARG A 752 -2.80 -18.86 4.23
CA ARG A 752 -3.37 -20.02 3.52
C ARG A 752 -4.31 -19.64 2.36
N GLY A 753 -4.28 -18.39 1.91
CA GLY A 753 -5.25 -17.85 0.96
C GLY A 753 -6.61 -17.54 1.59
N ILE A 754 -6.68 -17.44 2.92
CA ILE A 754 -7.90 -17.10 3.66
C ILE A 754 -7.94 -15.58 3.85
N TRP A 755 -8.96 -14.96 3.27
CA TRP A 755 -9.16 -13.51 3.28
C TRP A 755 -10.25 -13.19 4.28
N LEU A 756 -9.95 -13.42 5.56
CA LEU A 756 -10.91 -13.13 6.60
C LEU A 756 -11.09 -11.61 6.74
N ASP A 757 -12.31 -11.15 6.83
CA ASP A 757 -12.66 -9.79 7.26
C ASP A 757 -13.67 -9.87 8.40
N SER A 758 -13.21 -9.66 9.63
CA SER A 758 -14.05 -9.74 10.82
C SER A 758 -15.15 -8.66 10.87
N SER A 759 -15.10 -7.67 9.98
CA SER A 759 -16.18 -6.70 9.81
C SER A 759 -17.24 -7.13 8.80
N ASP A 760 -16.98 -8.20 8.06
CA ASP A 760 -17.89 -8.77 7.07
C ASP A 760 -18.76 -9.89 7.68
N PRO A 761 -20.10 -9.81 7.57
CA PRO A 761 -20.99 -10.86 8.04
C PRO A 761 -20.76 -12.24 7.42
N GLY A 762 -20.11 -12.34 6.25
CA GLY A 762 -19.78 -13.60 5.58
C GLY A 762 -18.36 -14.11 5.83
N MET A 763 -17.57 -13.39 6.63
CA MET A 763 -16.14 -13.62 6.94
C MET A 763 -15.17 -13.63 5.76
N ALA A 764 -15.56 -14.07 4.56
CA ALA A 764 -14.90 -13.72 3.32
C ALA A 764 -15.50 -12.40 2.84
N GLN A 765 -14.65 -11.41 2.50
CA GLN A 765 -15.13 -10.12 2.02
C GLN A 765 -16.17 -10.33 0.88
N VAL A 766 -17.41 -9.82 0.98
CA VAL A 766 -18.53 -10.04 0.01
C VAL A 766 -18.13 -9.77 -1.45
N LYS A 767 -17.04 -9.01 -1.66
CA LYS A 767 -16.48 -8.61 -2.95
C LYS A 767 -15.40 -9.58 -3.48
N THR A 768 -15.35 -10.81 -2.99
CA THR A 768 -14.35 -11.82 -3.38
C THR A 768 -15.04 -13.11 -3.83
N PRO A 769 -14.39 -13.95 -4.64
CA PRO A 769 -14.98 -15.19 -5.15
C PRO A 769 -14.86 -16.31 -4.11
N TYR A 770 -14.76 -15.96 -2.83
CA TYR A 770 -14.45 -16.89 -1.73
C TYR A 770 -15.61 -16.97 -0.74
N ILE A 771 -15.70 -18.11 -0.06
CA ILE A 771 -16.71 -18.37 0.96
C ILE A 771 -16.07 -19.09 2.16
N VAL A 772 -16.63 -18.84 3.35
CA VAL A 772 -16.43 -19.62 4.57
C VAL A 772 -17.79 -20.15 4.98
N ASN A 773 -17.94 -21.48 5.10
CA ASN A 773 -19.19 -22.11 5.53
C ASN A 773 -18.90 -23.31 6.45
N GLU A 774 -19.94 -24.08 6.81
CA GLU A 774 -19.82 -25.25 7.68
C GLU A 774 -18.97 -26.39 7.09
N GLU A 775 -18.83 -26.45 5.76
CA GLU A 775 -18.08 -27.50 5.08
C GLU A 775 -16.60 -27.16 4.93
N GLY A 776 -16.28 -25.91 4.63
CA GLY A 776 -14.91 -25.50 4.33
C GLY A 776 -14.72 -24.02 4.00
N VAL A 777 -13.57 -23.75 3.38
CA VAL A 777 -13.13 -22.41 2.99
C VAL A 777 -12.53 -22.46 1.58
N GLY A 778 -12.84 -21.45 0.76
CA GLY A 778 -12.14 -21.19 -0.50
C GLY A 778 -13.05 -20.66 -1.60
N THR A 779 -12.70 -20.91 -2.86
CA THR A 779 -13.46 -20.45 -4.03
C THR A 779 -14.91 -20.97 -4.05
N ILE A 780 -15.88 -20.10 -4.36
CA ILE A 780 -17.32 -20.41 -4.28
C ILE A 780 -17.72 -21.56 -5.23
N THR A 781 -17.20 -21.58 -6.46
CA THR A 781 -17.52 -22.61 -7.46
C THR A 781 -16.27 -23.11 -8.18
N PRO A 782 -16.32 -24.33 -8.77
CA PRO A 782 -15.26 -24.83 -9.64
C PRO A 782 -14.96 -23.91 -10.83
N GLU A 783 -15.98 -23.27 -11.41
CA GLU A 783 -15.81 -22.35 -12.54
C GLU A 783 -15.02 -21.10 -12.13
N LEU A 784 -15.32 -20.53 -10.96
CA LEU A 784 -14.56 -19.41 -10.41
C LEU A 784 -13.12 -19.81 -10.07
N ARG A 785 -12.91 -21.02 -9.56
CA ARG A 785 -11.56 -21.57 -9.36
C ARG A 785 -10.78 -21.59 -10.67
N GLU A 786 -11.33 -22.17 -11.73
CA GLU A 786 -10.65 -22.23 -13.03
C GLU A 786 -10.38 -20.83 -13.58
N ARG A 787 -11.31 -19.88 -13.39
CA ARG A 787 -11.12 -18.49 -13.79
C ARG A 787 -9.98 -17.81 -13.03
N VAL A 788 -9.87 -18.00 -11.71
CA VAL A 788 -8.75 -17.47 -10.91
C VAL A 788 -7.42 -18.03 -11.41
N LEU A 789 -7.35 -19.35 -11.61
CA LEU A 789 -6.15 -20.04 -12.10
C LEU A 789 -5.78 -19.62 -13.53
N ALA A 790 -6.77 -19.31 -14.37
CA ALA A 790 -6.57 -18.89 -15.74
C ALA A 790 -5.88 -17.52 -15.89
N GLN A 791 -5.91 -16.67 -14.86
CA GLN A 791 -5.22 -15.37 -14.87
C GLN A 791 -3.70 -15.51 -14.73
N TYR A 792 -3.19 -16.64 -14.24
CA TYR A 792 -1.76 -16.88 -14.08
C TYR A 792 -1.15 -17.59 -15.29
N ALA A 793 0.14 -17.34 -15.51
CA ALA A 793 0.96 -18.03 -16.51
C ALA A 793 0.97 -19.56 -16.24
N PRO A 794 1.20 -20.40 -17.28
CA PRO A 794 1.08 -21.86 -17.15
C PRO A 794 1.83 -22.49 -15.97
N GLY A 795 3.06 -22.05 -15.67
CA GLY A 795 3.85 -22.59 -14.56
C GLY A 795 3.24 -22.28 -13.18
N LEU A 796 2.87 -21.02 -12.92
CA LEU A 796 2.16 -20.67 -11.67
C LEU A 796 0.79 -21.32 -11.59
N ARG A 797 0.10 -21.51 -12.72
CA ARG A 797 -1.17 -22.23 -12.76
C ARG A 797 -1.01 -23.68 -12.29
N GLU A 798 0.07 -24.35 -12.67
CA GLU A 798 0.38 -25.70 -12.20
C GLU A 798 0.68 -25.70 -10.70
N ILE A 799 1.54 -24.79 -10.23
CA ILE A 799 1.91 -24.67 -8.81
C ILE A 799 0.69 -24.40 -7.93
N TYR A 800 -0.09 -23.37 -8.25
CA TYR A 800 -1.29 -23.00 -7.49
C TYR A 800 -2.45 -23.98 -7.70
N GLY A 801 -2.48 -24.67 -8.84
CA GLY A 801 -3.43 -25.73 -9.16
C GLY A 801 -3.18 -27.03 -8.38
N ASP A 802 -1.97 -27.24 -7.87
CA ASP A 802 -1.60 -28.37 -7.02
C ASP A 802 -1.78 -28.02 -5.53
N ARG A 803 -2.42 -28.91 -4.76
CA ARG A 803 -2.76 -28.64 -3.35
C ARG A 803 -1.54 -28.64 -2.42
N LEU A 804 -0.49 -29.39 -2.76
CA LEU A 804 0.71 -29.53 -1.94
C LEU A 804 1.74 -28.46 -2.29
N ARG A 805 1.99 -28.21 -3.58
CA ARG A 805 2.87 -27.13 -4.06
C ARG A 805 2.28 -25.74 -3.74
N GLY A 806 0.98 -25.57 -3.92
CA GLY A 806 0.25 -24.33 -3.65
C GLY A 806 -0.26 -24.18 -2.20
N GLU A 807 0.14 -25.04 -1.27
CA GLU A 807 -0.51 -25.16 0.05
C GLU A 807 -0.44 -23.87 0.89
N ALA A 808 0.57 -23.02 0.67
CA ALA A 808 0.70 -21.70 1.32
C ALA A 808 -0.43 -20.72 0.94
N HIS A 809 -1.07 -20.94 -0.20
CA HIS A 809 -2.20 -20.14 -0.72
C HIS A 809 -3.42 -21.02 -1.02
N LEU A 810 -3.52 -22.20 -0.40
CA LEU A 810 -4.46 -23.26 -0.73
C LEU A 810 -5.89 -22.76 -0.99
N THR A 811 -6.46 -22.01 -0.06
CA THR A 811 -7.87 -21.58 -0.16
C THR A 811 -8.09 -20.41 -1.12
N ALA A 812 -7.03 -19.78 -1.64
CA ALA A 812 -7.15 -18.81 -2.72
C ALA A 812 -7.44 -19.48 -4.07
N PHE A 813 -7.10 -20.76 -4.22
CA PHE A 813 -7.24 -21.51 -5.47
C PHE A 813 -8.09 -22.77 -5.35
N HIS A 814 -8.47 -23.17 -4.13
CA HIS A 814 -9.22 -24.40 -3.88
C HIS A 814 -10.27 -24.19 -2.80
N PHE A 815 -11.51 -24.61 -3.07
CA PHE A 815 -12.43 -24.94 -1.98
C PHE A 815 -11.89 -26.14 -1.20
N THR A 816 -11.72 -25.97 0.11
CA THR A 816 -11.03 -26.92 0.97
C THR A 816 -11.86 -27.17 2.22
N ALA A 817 -12.18 -28.44 2.47
CA ALA A 817 -12.94 -28.85 3.65
C ALA A 817 -12.15 -28.55 4.94
N HIS A 818 -12.85 -28.21 6.03
CA HIS A 818 -12.22 -27.93 7.33
C HIS A 818 -11.35 -29.08 7.85
N ASP A 819 -11.78 -30.31 7.58
CA ASP A 819 -11.11 -31.54 8.00
C ASP A 819 -10.05 -32.01 7.00
N GLN A 820 -9.82 -31.26 5.91
CA GLN A 820 -8.69 -31.50 5.00
C GLN A 820 -7.40 -31.46 5.81
N ARG A 821 -6.66 -32.56 5.76
CA ARG A 821 -5.34 -32.64 6.39
C ARG A 821 -4.31 -31.93 5.52
N LEU A 822 -3.58 -31.01 6.14
CA LEU A 822 -2.45 -30.31 5.55
C LEU A 822 -1.20 -31.19 5.62
N SER A 823 -0.17 -30.83 4.86
CA SER A 823 1.17 -31.44 4.87
C SER A 823 1.78 -31.51 6.27
N ILE A 824 1.39 -30.57 7.14
CA ILE A 824 1.81 -30.45 8.53
C ILE A 824 1.02 -31.35 9.50
N GLY A 825 0.08 -32.15 8.98
CA GLY A 825 -0.72 -33.12 9.72
C GLY A 825 -1.90 -32.56 10.51
N ARG A 826 -1.96 -31.24 10.73
CA ARG A 826 -3.17 -30.54 11.22
C ARG A 826 -4.26 -30.58 10.15
N THR A 827 -5.53 -30.59 10.57
CA THR A 827 -6.60 -30.19 9.64
C THR A 827 -6.55 -28.69 9.38
N LEU A 828 -7.16 -28.23 8.29
CA LEU A 828 -7.22 -26.79 7.96
C LEU A 828 -7.76 -25.97 9.14
N ILE A 829 -8.85 -26.41 9.77
CA ILE A 829 -9.45 -25.70 10.91
C ILE A 829 -8.56 -25.72 12.16
N GLN A 830 -7.84 -26.81 12.40
CA GLN A 830 -6.84 -26.89 13.46
C GLN A 830 -5.70 -25.90 13.23
N ASP A 831 -5.22 -25.76 11.99
CA ASP A 831 -4.17 -24.79 11.65
C ASP A 831 -4.65 -23.35 11.88
N ILE A 832 -5.89 -23.02 11.50
CA ILE A 832 -6.46 -21.68 11.69
C ILE A 832 -6.47 -21.29 13.18
N TYR A 833 -7.07 -22.11 14.04
CA TYR A 833 -7.17 -21.78 15.47
C TYR A 833 -5.82 -21.85 16.18
N ALA A 834 -4.98 -22.84 15.88
CA ALA A 834 -3.68 -22.97 16.52
C ALA A 834 -2.76 -21.78 16.20
N ASN A 835 -2.76 -21.30 14.95
CA ASN A 835 -1.96 -20.13 14.58
C ASN A 835 -2.37 -18.88 15.37
N MET A 836 -3.66 -18.67 15.62
CA MET A 836 -4.12 -17.54 16.44
C MET A 836 -3.51 -17.56 17.85
N GLU A 837 -3.41 -18.73 18.48
CA GLU A 837 -2.78 -18.89 19.80
C GLU A 837 -1.27 -18.66 19.75
N GLU A 838 -0.59 -19.31 18.80
CA GLU A 838 0.85 -19.19 18.63
C GLU A 838 1.26 -17.73 18.35
N GLY A 839 0.45 -16.97 17.59
CA GLY A 839 0.69 -15.56 17.33
C GLY A 839 0.53 -14.67 18.57
N VAL A 840 -0.39 -14.99 19.49
CA VAL A 840 -0.53 -14.29 20.78
C VAL A 840 0.69 -14.53 21.67
N GLU A 841 1.20 -15.75 21.70
CA GLU A 841 2.40 -16.12 22.46
C GLU A 841 3.65 -15.42 21.91
N MET A 842 3.85 -15.46 20.59
CA MET A 842 4.96 -14.78 19.93
C MET A 842 4.95 -13.26 20.17
N ALA A 843 3.78 -12.62 20.16
CA ALA A 843 3.67 -11.19 20.45
C ALA A 843 4.13 -10.85 21.87
N ALA A 844 3.81 -11.70 22.85
CA ALA A 844 4.27 -11.52 24.23
C ALA A 844 5.79 -11.76 24.36
N GLN A 845 6.32 -12.79 23.69
CA GLN A 845 7.76 -13.08 23.67
C GLN A 845 8.57 -11.93 23.07
N ALA A 846 8.10 -11.29 22.00
CA ALA A 846 8.77 -10.12 21.42
C ALA A 846 8.95 -8.97 22.44
N ALA A 847 7.96 -8.76 23.32
CA ALA A 847 8.06 -7.78 24.39
C ALA A 847 9.05 -8.21 25.49
N GLU A 848 9.10 -9.49 25.85
CA GLU A 848 10.08 -10.01 26.81
C GLU A 848 11.52 -9.95 26.27
N LEU A 849 11.73 -10.28 25.00
CA LEU A 849 13.03 -10.13 24.34
C LEU A 849 13.49 -8.67 24.36
N TRP A 850 12.60 -7.72 24.08
CA TRP A 850 12.96 -6.30 24.13
C TRP A 850 13.44 -5.86 25.52
N LYS A 851 12.87 -6.38 26.61
CA LYS A 851 13.31 -6.06 27.98
C LYS A 851 14.77 -6.45 28.25
N THR A 852 15.32 -7.43 27.54
CA THR A 852 16.73 -7.82 27.68
C THR A 852 17.71 -6.73 27.21
N LEU A 853 17.20 -5.73 26.47
CA LEU A 853 17.98 -4.59 25.97
C LEU A 853 18.03 -3.41 26.95
N GLU A 854 17.43 -3.52 28.14
CA GLU A 854 17.49 -2.48 29.17
C GLU A 854 18.94 -2.10 29.50
N GLY A 855 19.25 -0.80 29.42
CA GLY A 855 20.60 -0.28 29.65
C GLY A 855 21.60 -0.54 28.52
N ARG A 856 21.22 -1.25 27.45
CA ARG A 856 22.05 -1.46 26.24
C ARG A 856 21.71 -0.49 25.11
N ILE A 857 20.52 0.11 25.16
CA ILE A 857 20.08 1.21 24.29
C ILE A 857 19.61 2.39 25.16
N ASP A 858 19.46 3.59 24.59
CA ASP A 858 19.01 4.77 25.36
C ASP A 858 17.61 4.57 25.94
N SER A 859 17.41 5.09 27.15
CA SER A 859 16.19 4.89 27.93
C SER A 859 14.93 5.39 27.23
N HIS A 860 15.00 6.52 26.51
CA HIS A 860 13.83 7.09 25.84
C HIS A 860 13.30 6.17 24.73
N ARG A 861 14.17 5.69 23.82
CA ARG A 861 13.77 4.70 22.81
C ARG A 861 13.37 3.36 23.40
N TYR A 862 14.08 2.90 24.43
CA TYR A 862 13.78 1.66 25.12
C TYR A 862 12.36 1.66 25.69
N GLU A 863 12.02 2.65 26.51
CA GLU A 863 10.73 2.75 27.19
C GLU A 863 9.59 2.97 26.19
N TYR A 864 9.80 3.82 25.18
CA TYR A 864 8.81 4.11 24.14
C TYR A 864 8.45 2.86 23.34
N THR A 865 9.47 2.11 22.91
CA THR A 865 9.28 0.89 22.10
C THR A 865 8.71 -0.26 22.94
N LEU A 866 9.19 -0.43 24.18
CA LEU A 866 8.68 -1.45 25.09
C LEU A 866 7.18 -1.28 25.34
N LYS A 867 6.74 -0.05 25.59
CA LYS A 867 5.32 0.25 25.79
C LYS A 867 4.47 -0.20 24.60
N ILE A 868 4.93 0.07 23.37
CA ILE A 868 4.22 -0.29 22.14
C ILE A 868 4.14 -1.81 21.97
N LEU A 869 5.22 -2.53 22.24
CA LEU A 869 5.23 -3.99 22.15
C LEU A 869 4.30 -4.63 23.18
N VAL A 870 4.29 -4.12 24.42
CA VAL A 870 3.38 -4.58 25.48
C VAL A 870 1.91 -4.31 25.11
N ASP A 871 1.61 -3.08 24.65
CA ASP A 871 0.26 -2.70 24.22
C ASP A 871 -0.20 -3.55 23.02
N TYR A 872 0.69 -3.82 22.07
CA TYR A 872 0.41 -4.67 20.92
C TYR A 872 0.11 -6.11 21.34
N ALA A 873 0.93 -6.71 22.21
CA ALA A 873 0.69 -8.06 22.73
C ALA A 873 -0.67 -8.17 23.44
N ALA A 874 -1.05 -7.16 24.23
CA ALA A 874 -2.36 -7.08 24.86
C ALA A 874 -3.50 -6.93 23.83
N SER A 875 -3.29 -6.13 22.79
CA SER A 875 -4.25 -5.95 21.68
C SER A 875 -4.47 -7.26 20.92
N VAL A 876 -3.41 -7.96 20.55
CA VAL A 876 -3.46 -9.26 19.85
C VAL A 876 -4.21 -10.29 20.70
N ARG A 877 -3.90 -10.37 22.00
CA ARG A 877 -4.58 -11.29 22.95
C ARG A 877 -6.07 -10.99 23.11
N SER A 878 -6.48 -9.73 22.99
CA SER A 878 -7.87 -9.33 23.19
C SER A 878 -8.72 -9.37 21.91
N MET A 879 -8.15 -8.98 20.76
CA MET A 879 -8.85 -8.89 19.48
C MET A 879 -9.01 -10.24 18.79
N THR A 880 -7.94 -11.04 18.74
CA THR A 880 -7.91 -12.31 18.00
C THR A 880 -8.98 -13.29 18.52
N PRO A 881 -9.09 -13.55 19.84
CA PRO A 881 -10.07 -14.50 20.36
C PRO A 881 -11.51 -13.99 20.44
N LYS A 882 -11.76 -12.67 20.52
CA LYS A 882 -13.13 -12.15 20.75
C LYS A 882 -13.92 -11.85 19.49
N LYS A 883 -13.25 -11.50 18.38
CA LYS A 883 -13.92 -11.08 17.15
C LYS A 883 -13.75 -12.10 16.03
N TRP A 884 -12.51 -12.58 15.84
CA TRP A 884 -12.22 -13.52 14.77
C TRP A 884 -12.73 -14.92 15.10
N VAL A 885 -12.39 -15.46 16.27
CA VAL A 885 -12.85 -16.79 16.68
C VAL A 885 -14.37 -16.85 16.74
N THR A 886 -15.03 -15.90 17.42
CA THR A 886 -16.50 -15.89 17.51
C THR A 886 -17.18 -15.84 16.15
N ASN A 887 -16.68 -15.03 15.22
CA ASN A 887 -17.26 -15.02 13.88
C ASN A 887 -16.96 -16.32 13.13
N PHE A 888 -15.76 -16.90 13.25
CA PHE A 888 -15.39 -18.12 12.55
C PHE A 888 -16.18 -19.34 13.09
N GLU A 889 -16.36 -19.43 14.41
CA GLU A 889 -17.23 -20.44 15.04
C GLU A 889 -18.67 -20.34 14.54
N ALA A 890 -19.19 -19.11 14.40
CA ALA A 890 -20.54 -18.89 13.89
C ALA A 890 -20.73 -19.34 12.43
N HIS A 891 -19.68 -19.30 11.61
CA HIS A 891 -19.74 -19.72 10.20
C HIS A 891 -19.44 -21.20 9.99
N THR A 892 -18.61 -21.78 10.85
CA THR A 892 -18.11 -23.15 10.69
C THR A 892 -18.87 -24.16 11.55
N GLY A 893 -19.57 -23.72 12.60
CA GLY A 893 -20.24 -24.57 13.57
C GLY A 893 -19.26 -25.41 14.43
N ARG A 894 -17.97 -25.06 14.41
CA ARG A 894 -16.88 -25.80 15.10
C ARG A 894 -16.22 -24.88 16.11
N THR A 895 -16.27 -25.26 17.39
CA THR A 895 -15.70 -24.42 18.44
C THR A 895 -14.17 -24.51 18.46
N ARG A 896 -13.51 -23.41 18.84
CA ARG A 896 -12.07 -23.36 19.08
C ARG A 896 -11.66 -24.37 20.14
N GLU A 897 -12.40 -24.47 21.25
CA GLU A 897 -12.07 -25.36 22.36
C GLU A 897 -12.06 -26.84 21.93
N GLU A 898 -13.12 -27.30 21.26
CA GLU A 898 -13.20 -28.67 20.75
C GLU A 898 -12.11 -28.96 19.71
N THR A 899 -11.85 -28.01 18.82
CA THR A 899 -10.86 -28.18 17.76
C THR A 899 -9.44 -28.31 18.34
N LEU A 900 -9.10 -27.46 19.31
CA LEU A 900 -7.78 -27.45 19.95
C LEU A 900 -7.59 -28.62 20.91
N ALA A 901 -8.65 -29.18 21.51
CA ALA A 901 -8.56 -30.39 22.33
C ALA A 901 -8.02 -31.61 21.56
N GLY A 902 -8.12 -31.60 20.23
CA GLY A 902 -7.54 -32.61 19.35
C GLY A 902 -6.04 -32.44 19.06
N LEU A 903 -5.41 -31.35 19.49
CA LEU A 903 -3.99 -31.06 19.27
C LEU A 903 -3.10 -31.54 20.42
N THR A 904 -3.31 -32.77 20.90
CA THR A 904 -2.40 -33.40 21.86
C THR A 904 -1.30 -34.18 21.15
N GLN A 905 -0.17 -34.42 21.83
CA GLN A 905 0.90 -35.29 21.32
C GLN A 905 0.35 -36.66 20.88
N GLU A 906 -0.50 -37.26 21.71
CA GLU A 906 -1.09 -38.57 21.48
C GLU A 906 -2.08 -38.57 20.30
N ALA A 907 -2.91 -37.54 20.17
CA ALA A 907 -3.89 -37.42 19.11
C ALA A 907 -3.23 -37.21 17.74
N LEU A 908 -2.19 -36.37 17.67
CA LEU A 908 -1.40 -36.18 16.46
C LEU A 908 -0.60 -37.45 16.10
N ALA A 909 -0.04 -38.16 17.08
CA ALA A 909 0.69 -39.40 16.83
C ALA A 909 -0.21 -40.50 16.23
N LYS A 910 -1.49 -40.59 16.63
CA LYS A 910 -2.46 -41.56 16.05
C LYS A 910 -2.69 -41.37 14.56
N VAL A 911 -2.47 -40.17 14.05
CA VAL A 911 -2.58 -39.82 12.62
C VAL A 911 -1.19 -39.64 11.99
N GLY A 912 -0.15 -40.18 12.61
CA GLY A 912 1.22 -40.21 12.09
C GLY A 912 1.90 -38.84 12.05
N THR A 913 1.51 -37.90 12.92
CA THR A 913 2.08 -36.54 12.98
C THR A 913 2.73 -36.24 14.33
N TYR A 914 3.93 -35.69 14.31
CA TYR A 914 4.76 -35.45 15.49
C TYR A 914 5.24 -34.00 15.51
N ASN A 915 4.45 -33.11 16.13
CA ASN A 915 4.82 -31.69 16.27
C ASN A 915 5.91 -31.53 17.32
N VAL A 916 7.05 -30.95 16.94
CA VAL A 916 8.25 -30.84 17.81
C VAL A 916 8.00 -30.03 19.09
N ARG A 917 7.02 -29.11 19.11
CA ARG A 917 6.64 -28.38 20.33
C ARG A 917 6.05 -29.29 21.40
N HIS A 918 5.32 -30.34 21.00
CA HIS A 918 4.83 -31.35 21.93
C HIS A 918 5.93 -32.26 22.49
N PHE A 919 7.15 -32.15 21.96
CA PHE A 919 8.35 -32.79 22.46
C PHE A 919 9.28 -31.83 23.20
N GLY A 920 8.85 -30.58 23.42
CA GLY A 920 9.57 -29.58 24.22
C GLY A 920 10.39 -28.56 23.43
N ALA A 921 10.22 -28.46 22.11
CA ALA A 921 10.89 -27.42 21.33
C ALA A 921 10.27 -26.03 21.64
N VAL A 922 11.13 -25.03 21.83
CA VAL A 922 10.79 -23.66 22.24
C VAL A 922 10.70 -22.71 21.04
N ALA A 923 11.63 -22.83 20.08
CA ALA A 923 11.65 -22.05 18.84
C ALA A 923 11.88 -20.53 18.98
N ASP A 924 12.70 -20.12 19.96
CA ASP A 924 13.05 -18.72 20.26
C ASP A 924 14.38 -18.25 19.64
N GLY A 925 15.12 -19.15 18.98
CA GLY A 925 16.44 -18.90 18.40
C GLY A 925 17.59 -18.87 19.41
N GLU A 926 17.33 -19.17 20.70
CA GLU A 926 18.32 -19.21 21.78
C GLU A 926 18.38 -20.58 22.45
N SER A 927 17.23 -21.17 22.73
CA SER A 927 17.06 -22.48 23.33
C SER A 927 17.55 -23.58 22.38
N ASN A 928 18.28 -24.56 22.91
CA ASN A 928 18.72 -25.71 22.12
C ASN A 928 17.55 -26.67 21.88
N ASP A 929 16.99 -26.64 20.68
CA ASP A 929 15.83 -27.44 20.27
C ASP A 929 16.18 -28.85 19.75
N THR A 930 17.47 -29.17 19.65
CA THR A 930 18.00 -30.41 19.03
C THR A 930 17.35 -31.66 19.59
N ASP A 931 17.33 -31.81 20.92
CA ASP A 931 16.84 -33.03 21.55
C ASP A 931 15.33 -33.19 21.37
N ALA A 932 14.57 -32.10 21.36
CA ALA A 932 13.13 -32.14 21.15
C ALA A 932 12.79 -32.62 19.74
N ILE A 933 13.50 -32.11 18.73
CA ILE A 933 13.31 -32.48 17.33
C ILE A 933 13.73 -33.95 17.11
N ASN A 934 14.91 -34.35 17.60
CA ASN A 934 15.40 -35.73 17.47
C ASN A 934 14.50 -36.74 18.21
N ARG A 935 13.91 -36.37 19.36
CA ARG A 935 12.90 -37.20 20.04
C ARG A 935 11.64 -37.37 19.19
N ALA A 936 11.17 -36.32 18.53
CA ALA A 936 10.01 -36.38 17.65
C ALA A 936 10.27 -37.32 16.46
N ILE A 937 11.42 -37.21 15.81
CA ILE A 937 11.86 -38.11 14.72
C ILE A 937 11.93 -39.57 15.18
N THR A 938 12.59 -39.81 16.31
CA THR A 938 12.73 -41.17 16.83
C THR A 938 11.37 -41.79 17.16
N THR A 939 10.48 -41.01 17.78
CA THR A 939 9.12 -41.47 18.11
C THR A 939 8.30 -41.74 16.85
N CYS A 940 8.43 -40.89 15.83
CA CYS A 940 7.78 -41.05 14.54
C CYS A 940 8.22 -42.34 13.83
N ASN A 941 9.53 -42.55 13.73
CA ASN A 941 10.09 -43.76 13.14
C ASN A 941 9.68 -45.03 13.89
N ALA A 942 9.72 -45.01 15.24
CA ALA A 942 9.33 -46.15 16.07
C ALA A 942 7.85 -46.53 15.91
N ALA A 943 6.99 -45.60 15.51
CA ALA A 943 5.58 -45.84 15.21
C ALA A 943 5.32 -46.39 13.79
N GLY A 944 6.38 -46.65 13.02
CA GLY A 944 6.31 -47.13 11.64
C GLY A 944 6.48 -46.05 10.57
N GLY A 945 6.82 -44.83 10.98
CA GLY A 945 6.99 -43.67 10.08
C GLY A 945 5.89 -42.64 10.22
N GLY A 946 5.96 -41.59 9.41
CA GLY A 946 5.02 -40.46 9.43
C GLY A 946 5.70 -39.12 9.23
N THR A 947 5.06 -38.05 9.70
CA THR A 947 5.52 -36.67 9.55
C THR A 947 5.96 -36.07 10.89
N VAL A 948 7.18 -35.55 10.94
CA VAL A 948 7.66 -34.68 12.02
C VAL A 948 7.46 -33.24 11.59
N PHE A 949 6.64 -32.52 12.33
CA PHE A 949 6.25 -31.16 11.99
C PHE A 949 7.02 -30.13 12.81
N VAL A 950 7.70 -29.23 12.12
CA VAL A 950 8.39 -28.06 12.67
C VAL A 950 7.54 -26.82 12.35
N PRO A 951 6.70 -26.34 13.28
CA PRO A 951 5.94 -25.12 13.07
C PRO A 951 6.87 -23.91 12.97
N SER A 952 6.35 -22.76 12.54
CA SER A 952 7.14 -21.53 12.50
C SER A 952 7.82 -21.16 13.83
N GLY A 953 8.96 -20.50 13.74
CA GLY A 953 9.82 -20.15 14.87
C GLY A 953 11.27 -20.34 14.48
N VAL A 954 12.21 -19.85 15.29
CA VAL A 954 13.64 -20.01 15.03
C VAL A 954 14.14 -21.12 15.97
N TYR A 955 14.54 -22.25 15.41
CA TYR A 955 14.98 -23.41 16.16
C TYR A 955 16.49 -23.45 16.13
N ALA A 956 17.14 -23.14 17.26
CA ALA A 956 18.59 -23.25 17.37
C ALA A 956 18.95 -24.72 17.61
N THR A 957 19.63 -25.34 16.65
CA THR A 957 19.88 -26.79 16.67
C THR A 957 21.33 -27.12 16.31
N SER A 958 21.84 -28.21 16.87
CA SER A 958 22.94 -28.98 16.31
C SER A 958 22.38 -29.99 15.29
N SER A 959 23.09 -31.08 15.00
CA SER A 959 22.65 -32.07 14.01
C SER A 959 21.31 -32.73 14.37
N ILE A 960 20.39 -32.67 13.40
CA ILE A 960 19.12 -33.39 13.39
C ILE A 960 19.32 -34.67 12.58
N HIS A 961 19.13 -35.81 13.24
CA HIS A 961 19.37 -37.12 12.66
C HIS A 961 18.09 -37.70 12.07
N LEU A 962 18.02 -37.74 10.73
CA LEU A 962 16.89 -38.30 10.00
C LEU A 962 16.83 -39.84 10.15
N LYS A 963 15.66 -40.42 9.89
CA LYS A 963 15.38 -41.86 9.98
C LYS A 963 14.51 -42.31 8.80
N SER A 964 14.59 -43.59 8.44
CA SER A 964 13.78 -44.16 7.37
C SER A 964 12.28 -43.99 7.61
N ASN A 965 11.50 -43.83 6.54
CA ASN A 965 10.05 -43.65 6.56
C ASN A 965 9.57 -42.38 7.33
N VAL A 966 10.44 -41.38 7.50
CA VAL A 966 10.10 -40.10 8.14
C VAL A 966 10.08 -38.98 7.12
N THR A 967 9.03 -38.16 7.18
CA THR A 967 8.94 -36.86 6.51
C THR A 967 9.20 -35.76 7.52
N LEU A 968 10.23 -34.93 7.32
CA LEU A 968 10.45 -33.70 8.10
C LEU A 968 9.76 -32.53 7.40
N ALA A 969 8.64 -32.05 7.94
CA ALA A 969 7.87 -30.94 7.39
C ALA A 969 8.20 -29.64 8.14
N ILE A 970 8.83 -28.69 7.44
CA ILE A 970 9.30 -27.41 7.96
C ILE A 970 8.36 -26.31 7.45
N ASP A 971 7.56 -25.72 8.34
CA ASP A 971 6.50 -24.77 7.97
C ASP A 971 7.03 -23.44 7.43
N ALA A 972 6.17 -22.70 6.75
CA ALA A 972 6.42 -21.29 6.44
C ALA A 972 6.73 -20.51 7.74
N GLY A 973 7.86 -19.81 7.75
CA GLY A 973 8.32 -19.05 8.93
C GLY A 973 9.04 -19.89 9.98
N ALA A 974 9.27 -21.18 9.74
CA ALA A 974 10.18 -22.00 10.55
C ALA A 974 11.60 -21.87 10.00
N THR A 975 12.56 -21.61 10.87
CA THR A 975 13.98 -21.58 10.54
C THR A 975 14.70 -22.57 11.43
N LEU A 976 15.26 -23.63 10.86
CA LEU A 976 16.27 -24.44 11.55
C LEU A 976 17.60 -23.71 11.40
N THR A 977 18.19 -23.24 12.50
CA THR A 977 19.46 -22.52 12.50
C THR A 977 20.52 -23.27 13.25
N ALA A 978 21.71 -23.41 12.66
CA ALA A 978 22.84 -24.06 13.34
C ALA A 978 23.27 -23.29 14.59
N LEU A 979 23.56 -24.02 15.67
CA LEU A 979 24.27 -23.49 16.84
C LEU A 979 25.74 -23.17 16.48
N PRO A 980 26.37 -22.17 17.14
CA PRO A 980 27.73 -21.71 16.81
C PRO A 980 28.85 -22.76 16.83
N ASP A 981 28.66 -23.87 17.55
CA ASP A 981 29.65 -24.96 17.72
C ASP A 981 29.14 -26.31 17.17
N ALA A 982 28.29 -26.30 16.13
CA ALA A 982 27.92 -27.55 15.46
C ALA A 982 29.09 -28.06 14.62
N ASP A 983 29.57 -29.29 14.86
CA ASP A 983 30.70 -29.90 14.13
C ASP A 983 30.29 -30.71 12.89
N ALA A 984 29.01 -30.70 12.51
CA ALA A 984 28.46 -31.52 11.43
C ALA A 984 27.28 -30.83 10.74
N ALA A 985 26.84 -31.42 9.62
CA ALA A 985 25.69 -30.94 8.88
C ALA A 985 24.41 -30.82 9.73
N LEU A 986 23.54 -29.88 9.36
CA LEU A 986 22.34 -29.57 10.15
C LEU A 986 21.31 -30.69 10.07
N LEU A 987 21.05 -31.21 8.86
CA LEU A 987 20.22 -32.38 8.62
C LEU A 987 21.11 -33.52 8.10
N VAL A 988 21.13 -34.65 8.82
CA VAL A 988 22.03 -35.78 8.52
C VAL A 988 21.24 -37.07 8.38
N GLY A 989 21.52 -37.82 7.31
CA GLY A 989 20.99 -39.17 7.09
C GLY A 989 22.02 -40.09 6.44
N GLU A 990 22.14 -41.31 6.95
CA GLU A 990 23.03 -42.34 6.41
C GLU A 990 22.31 -43.69 6.38
N ASN A 991 22.41 -44.42 5.26
CA ASN A 991 21.79 -45.75 5.07
C ASN A 991 20.26 -45.74 5.33
N LEU A 992 19.55 -44.76 4.79
CA LEU A 992 18.10 -44.58 5.00
C LEU A 992 17.29 -44.88 3.73
N GLU A 993 16.01 -45.22 3.92
CA GLU A 993 15.04 -45.42 2.84
C GLU A 993 13.78 -44.59 3.10
N ASN A 994 13.19 -44.01 2.04
CA ASN A 994 11.95 -43.23 2.10
C ASN A 994 12.05 -42.03 3.06
N VAL A 995 12.96 -41.11 2.76
CA VAL A 995 13.22 -39.92 3.58
C VAL A 995 12.79 -38.67 2.83
N ASN A 996 11.88 -37.91 3.44
CA ASN A 996 11.34 -36.71 2.81
C ASN A 996 11.61 -35.48 3.67
N ILE A 997 11.96 -34.36 3.05
CA ILE A 997 12.13 -33.07 3.72
C ILE A 997 11.30 -32.05 2.94
N TYR A 998 10.21 -31.57 3.54
CA TYR A 998 9.20 -30.74 2.87
C TYR A 998 8.99 -29.39 3.54
N GLY A 999 8.57 -28.42 2.74
CA GLY A 999 7.83 -27.26 3.21
C GLY A 999 8.60 -25.94 3.09
N PRO A 1000 7.89 -24.80 2.96
CA PRO A 1000 8.46 -23.47 2.65
C PRO A 1000 9.28 -22.85 3.79
N GLY A 1001 9.63 -23.64 4.80
CA GLY A 1001 10.55 -23.25 5.85
C GLY A 1001 11.97 -23.05 5.36
N THR A 1002 12.83 -22.69 6.29
CA THR A 1002 14.22 -22.32 6.06
C THR A 1002 15.17 -23.24 6.82
N VAL A 1003 16.21 -23.71 6.14
CA VAL A 1003 17.37 -24.39 6.72
C VAL A 1003 18.56 -23.44 6.59
N ASN A 1004 19.08 -22.95 7.71
CA ASN A 1004 20.08 -21.87 7.76
C ASN A 1004 21.24 -22.20 8.70
N GLY A 1005 22.40 -21.58 8.49
CA GLY A 1005 23.48 -21.45 9.48
C GLY A 1005 24.87 -21.52 8.85
N ALA A 1006 25.88 -20.99 9.55
CA ALA A 1006 27.26 -20.96 9.06
C ALA A 1006 28.05 -22.23 9.43
N GLY A 1007 29.14 -22.52 8.70
CA GLY A 1007 30.21 -23.44 9.12
C GLY A 1007 29.96 -24.94 8.97
N ASN A 1008 28.97 -25.38 8.17
CA ASN A 1008 28.78 -26.78 7.74
C ASN A 1008 27.87 -26.88 6.50
N THR A 1009 27.87 -28.02 5.81
CA THR A 1009 26.82 -28.41 4.83
C THR A 1009 25.44 -28.44 5.48
N ARG A 1010 24.38 -27.96 4.80
CA ARG A 1010 23.04 -27.87 5.44
C ARG A 1010 22.33 -29.22 5.48
N ILE A 1011 22.35 -29.95 4.38
CA ILE A 1011 21.72 -31.27 4.26
C ILE A 1011 22.75 -32.27 3.71
N THR A 1012 23.05 -33.31 4.49
CA THR A 1012 23.95 -34.40 4.07
C THR A 1012 23.21 -35.73 4.10
N LEU A 1013 23.09 -36.37 2.94
CA LEU A 1013 22.48 -37.69 2.78
C LEU A 1013 23.44 -38.65 2.08
N GLN A 1014 23.74 -39.77 2.73
CA GLN A 1014 24.70 -40.75 2.21
C GLN A 1014 24.10 -42.15 2.18
N TYR A 1015 24.31 -42.88 1.08
CA TYR A 1015 23.82 -44.27 0.91
C TYR A 1015 22.30 -44.41 1.11
N CYS A 1016 21.53 -43.40 0.72
CA CYS A 1016 20.08 -43.35 0.93
C CYS A 1016 19.30 -43.69 -0.35
N GLN A 1017 18.07 -44.20 -0.19
CA GLN A 1017 17.17 -44.52 -1.30
C GLN A 1017 15.80 -43.84 -1.16
N ASN A 1018 15.20 -43.45 -2.28
CA ASN A 1018 13.89 -42.78 -2.35
C ASN A 1018 13.85 -41.54 -1.46
N ILE A 1019 14.53 -40.49 -1.91
CA ILE A 1019 14.68 -39.22 -1.20
C ILE A 1019 13.87 -38.15 -1.92
N GLU A 1020 13.07 -37.40 -1.17
CA GLU A 1020 12.40 -36.20 -1.69
C GLU A 1020 12.74 -34.96 -0.86
N ILE A 1021 13.31 -33.94 -1.48
CA ILE A 1021 13.54 -32.61 -0.90
C ILE A 1021 12.68 -31.62 -1.68
N ARG A 1022 11.65 -31.06 -1.05
CA ARG A 1022 10.65 -30.25 -1.77
C ARG A 1022 10.29 -28.94 -1.08
N ASN A 1023 10.09 -27.89 -1.88
CA ASN A 1023 9.50 -26.62 -1.44
C ASN A 1023 10.29 -25.90 -0.33
N LEU A 1024 11.62 -26.00 -0.26
CA LEU A 1024 12.43 -25.50 0.87
C LEU A 1024 13.26 -24.28 0.51
N ASN A 1025 13.60 -23.47 1.52
CA ASN A 1025 14.66 -22.46 1.43
C ASN A 1025 15.90 -22.96 2.18
N ILE A 1026 17.06 -22.90 1.54
CA ILE A 1026 18.34 -23.30 2.12
C ILE A 1026 19.31 -22.14 1.98
N TYR A 1027 19.81 -21.65 3.12
CA TYR A 1027 20.75 -20.54 3.19
C TYR A 1027 22.05 -20.96 3.84
N ASN A 1028 23.17 -20.44 3.30
CA ASN A 1028 24.52 -20.57 3.85
C ASN A 1028 25.01 -22.04 4.00
N GLY A 1029 25.62 -22.62 2.97
CA GLY A 1029 26.34 -23.90 3.04
C GLY A 1029 27.86 -23.67 3.08
N ASP A 1030 28.61 -24.51 3.78
CA ASP A 1030 30.09 -24.36 3.86
C ASP A 1030 30.82 -25.13 2.75
N ASP A 1031 30.55 -26.42 2.57
CA ASP A 1031 31.03 -27.16 1.39
C ASP A 1031 29.96 -27.15 0.29
N ALA A 1032 28.75 -27.62 0.62
CA ALA A 1032 27.59 -27.54 -0.25
C ALA A 1032 26.32 -27.20 0.56
N ALA A 1033 25.30 -26.61 -0.08
CA ALA A 1033 24.01 -26.45 0.59
C ALA A 1033 23.31 -27.82 0.74
N VAL A 1034 23.34 -28.66 -0.29
CA VAL A 1034 22.87 -30.06 -0.22
C VAL A 1034 23.93 -30.99 -0.81
N LEU A 1035 24.40 -31.93 0.02
CA LEU A 1035 25.30 -33.00 -0.37
C LEU A 1035 24.55 -34.33 -0.38
N THR A 1036 24.46 -34.94 -1.56
CA THR A 1036 23.99 -36.32 -1.71
C THR A 1036 25.11 -37.18 -2.24
N LYS A 1037 25.44 -38.26 -1.53
CA LYS A 1037 26.51 -39.19 -1.90
C LYS A 1037 26.00 -40.61 -1.98
N ARG A 1038 26.18 -41.26 -3.13
CA ARG A 1038 25.78 -42.66 -3.36
C ARG A 1038 24.30 -42.93 -3.08
N CYS A 1039 23.43 -41.99 -3.45
CA CYS A 1039 21.99 -42.11 -3.28
C CYS A 1039 21.31 -42.60 -4.57
N ASP A 1040 20.16 -43.28 -4.45
CA ASP A 1040 19.35 -43.75 -5.58
C ASP A 1040 17.90 -43.27 -5.45
N GLY A 1041 17.35 -42.70 -6.53
CA GLY A 1041 15.98 -42.16 -6.54
C GLY A 1041 15.89 -40.87 -5.73
N VAL A 1042 16.52 -39.81 -6.21
CA VAL A 1042 16.54 -38.49 -5.54
C VAL A 1042 15.70 -37.49 -6.32
N LEU A 1043 14.76 -36.85 -5.64
CA LEU A 1043 13.95 -35.75 -6.18
C LEU A 1043 14.20 -34.48 -5.38
N ILE A 1044 14.72 -33.45 -6.05
CA ILE A 1044 14.88 -32.10 -5.51
C ILE A 1044 13.95 -31.20 -6.32
N ASP A 1045 12.87 -30.72 -5.71
CA ASP A 1045 11.79 -30.04 -6.43
C ASP A 1045 11.40 -28.72 -5.76
N ASN A 1046 11.39 -27.62 -6.51
CA ASN A 1046 11.02 -26.30 -6.00
C ASN A 1046 11.81 -25.88 -4.74
N VAL A 1047 13.13 -26.09 -4.76
CA VAL A 1047 14.05 -25.70 -3.68
C VAL A 1047 14.77 -24.41 -4.08
N ASN A 1048 14.77 -23.44 -3.16
CA ASN A 1048 15.51 -22.19 -3.28
C ASN A 1048 16.79 -22.29 -2.43
N ILE A 1049 17.95 -22.24 -3.08
CA ILE A 1049 19.25 -22.31 -2.45
C ILE A 1049 19.93 -20.98 -2.67
N GLN A 1050 20.39 -20.35 -1.59
CA GLN A 1050 21.31 -19.22 -1.67
C GLN A 1050 22.48 -19.48 -0.74
N THR A 1051 23.67 -19.55 -1.32
CA THR A 1051 24.90 -19.93 -0.64
C THR A 1051 26.09 -19.26 -1.31
N ASP A 1052 27.16 -19.04 -0.57
CA ASP A 1052 28.43 -18.53 -1.08
C ASP A 1052 29.41 -19.63 -1.53
N GLN A 1053 28.97 -20.89 -1.41
CA GLN A 1053 29.71 -22.12 -1.73
C GLN A 1053 28.90 -22.97 -2.73
N ASP A 1054 29.09 -24.27 -2.82
CA ASP A 1054 28.39 -25.07 -3.83
C ASP A 1054 26.90 -25.25 -3.50
N GLY A 1055 26.06 -25.20 -4.52
CA GLY A 1055 24.61 -25.33 -4.36
C GLY A 1055 24.19 -26.77 -4.07
N LEU A 1056 24.26 -27.61 -5.10
CA LEU A 1056 23.92 -29.03 -5.04
C LEU A 1056 25.13 -29.88 -5.43
N ASN A 1057 25.54 -30.81 -4.56
CA ASN A 1057 26.53 -31.83 -4.90
C ASN A 1057 25.85 -33.21 -4.99
N LEU A 1058 25.91 -33.81 -6.18
CA LEU A 1058 25.29 -35.08 -6.57
C LEU A 1058 26.36 -36.13 -6.90
N SER A 1059 27.15 -36.51 -5.90
CA SER A 1059 28.28 -37.43 -6.01
C SER A 1059 27.87 -38.90 -6.02
N GLU A 1060 28.22 -39.63 -7.08
CA GLU A 1060 27.96 -41.08 -7.23
C GLU A 1060 26.45 -41.47 -7.12
N CYS A 1061 25.53 -40.57 -7.48
CA CYS A 1061 24.08 -40.76 -7.34
C CYS A 1061 23.42 -41.36 -8.60
N ARG A 1062 22.26 -42.01 -8.46
CA ARG A 1062 21.49 -42.59 -9.57
C ARG A 1062 20.04 -42.14 -9.54
N ASN A 1063 19.43 -42.00 -10.72
CA ASN A 1063 18.02 -41.64 -10.88
C ASN A 1063 17.67 -40.35 -10.14
N VAL A 1064 18.32 -39.25 -10.52
CA VAL A 1064 18.15 -37.94 -9.87
C VAL A 1064 17.30 -37.03 -10.75
N THR A 1065 16.32 -36.35 -10.16
CA THR A 1065 15.57 -35.26 -10.80
C THR A 1065 15.72 -34.01 -9.96
N VAL A 1066 16.21 -32.94 -10.58
CA VAL A 1066 16.21 -31.57 -10.05
C VAL A 1066 15.25 -30.75 -10.90
N SER A 1067 14.15 -30.28 -10.31
CA SER A 1067 13.11 -29.54 -11.03
C SER A 1067 12.68 -28.27 -10.32
N ASP A 1068 12.36 -27.25 -11.10
CA ASP A 1068 11.73 -26.00 -10.62
C ASP A 1068 12.54 -25.29 -9.51
N CYS A 1069 13.86 -25.53 -9.42
CA CYS A 1069 14.71 -25.00 -8.36
C CYS A 1069 15.36 -23.66 -8.73
N ARG A 1070 15.62 -22.82 -7.72
CA ARG A 1070 16.50 -21.64 -7.84
C ARG A 1070 17.75 -21.89 -7.03
N ILE A 1071 18.92 -21.78 -7.65
CA ILE A 1071 20.19 -22.00 -6.99
C ILE A 1071 21.08 -20.79 -7.28
N ASP A 1072 21.27 -19.96 -6.26
CA ASP A 1072 22.15 -18.79 -6.23
C ASP A 1072 23.39 -19.17 -5.42
N ALA A 1073 24.35 -19.80 -6.10
CA ALA A 1073 25.64 -20.21 -5.55
C ALA A 1073 26.67 -19.12 -5.85
N VAL A 1074 26.47 -17.95 -5.24
CA VAL A 1074 27.25 -16.75 -5.51
C VAL A 1074 27.72 -16.19 -4.19
N GLN A 1075 29.04 -16.19 -4.00
CA GLN A 1075 29.63 -15.43 -2.92
C GLN A 1075 29.38 -13.94 -3.18
N ARG A 1076 28.81 -13.24 -2.19
CA ARG A 1076 28.55 -11.80 -2.27
C ARG A 1076 29.35 -11.05 -1.23
N VAL A 1077 30.04 -10.01 -1.66
CA VAL A 1077 30.70 -9.06 -0.77
C VAL A 1077 30.02 -7.72 -0.96
N TYR A 1078 29.34 -7.25 0.09
CA TYR A 1078 28.51 -6.03 0.07
C TYR A 1078 27.49 -6.03 -1.07
N GLY A 1079 26.74 -7.13 -1.23
CA GLY A 1079 25.77 -7.34 -2.30
C GLY A 1079 26.35 -7.64 -3.70
N ARG A 1080 27.67 -7.52 -3.92
CA ARG A 1080 28.30 -7.76 -5.23
C ARG A 1080 28.73 -9.21 -5.41
N PRO A 1081 28.42 -9.85 -6.55
CA PRO A 1081 28.88 -11.20 -6.84
C PRO A 1081 30.41 -11.24 -6.99
N ILE A 1082 31.05 -12.21 -6.34
CA ILE A 1082 32.46 -12.56 -6.51
C ILE A 1082 32.57 -14.08 -6.75
N GLY A 1083 33.55 -14.50 -7.56
CA GLY A 1083 33.77 -15.92 -7.89
C GLY A 1083 34.00 -16.21 -9.38
N GLY A 1084 34.13 -17.49 -9.73
CA GLY A 1084 34.38 -17.99 -11.10
C GLY A 1084 33.99 -19.46 -11.34
N GLY A 1085 33.10 -20.04 -10.54
CA GLY A 1085 32.58 -21.40 -10.69
C GLY A 1085 31.62 -21.56 -11.87
N GLU A 1086 31.11 -22.77 -12.05
CA GLU A 1086 30.22 -23.14 -13.17
C GLU A 1086 28.76 -23.28 -12.71
N ALA A 1087 27.81 -22.90 -13.57
CA ALA A 1087 26.40 -23.13 -13.27
C ALA A 1087 26.07 -24.63 -13.15
N ILE A 1088 26.74 -25.47 -13.95
CA ILE A 1088 26.69 -26.93 -13.84
C ILE A 1088 28.09 -27.46 -14.13
N LYS A 1089 28.71 -28.08 -13.12
CA LYS A 1089 30.03 -28.71 -13.19
C LYS A 1089 29.92 -30.22 -13.23
N PHE A 1090 30.73 -30.84 -14.09
CA PHE A 1090 30.91 -32.29 -14.13
C PHE A 1090 32.38 -32.64 -13.92
N ASP A 1091 32.68 -33.28 -12.79
CA ASP A 1091 34.06 -33.67 -12.46
C ASP A 1091 34.42 -35.05 -13.05
N GLY A 1092 35.48 -35.09 -13.87
CA GLY A 1092 36.08 -36.30 -14.46
C GLY A 1092 35.64 -36.64 -15.90
N GLU A 1093 36.40 -37.51 -16.58
CA GLU A 1093 36.10 -37.99 -17.95
C GLU A 1093 34.92 -38.98 -18.02
N ILE A 1094 34.54 -39.58 -16.88
CA ILE A 1094 33.41 -40.52 -16.73
C ILE A 1094 32.74 -40.23 -15.38
N SER A 1095 31.52 -39.68 -15.39
CA SER A 1095 30.74 -39.50 -14.16
C SER A 1095 30.33 -40.87 -13.58
N SER A 1096 30.50 -41.05 -12.27
CA SER A 1096 29.99 -42.19 -11.52
C SER A 1096 28.49 -42.08 -11.21
N SER A 1097 27.90 -40.90 -11.43
CA SER A 1097 26.47 -40.65 -11.33
C SER A 1097 25.76 -40.97 -12.65
N ASP A 1098 24.53 -41.48 -12.57
CA ASP A 1098 23.78 -41.97 -13.73
C ASP A 1098 22.32 -41.48 -13.71
N ASN A 1099 21.77 -41.18 -14.88
CA ASN A 1099 20.39 -40.73 -15.07
C ASN A 1099 20.02 -39.50 -14.20
N ILE A 1100 20.72 -38.37 -14.42
CA ILE A 1100 20.41 -37.07 -13.80
C ILE A 1100 19.61 -36.22 -14.79
N THR A 1101 18.44 -35.75 -14.37
CA THR A 1101 17.60 -34.79 -15.10
C THR A 1101 17.54 -33.47 -14.35
N VAL A 1102 17.89 -32.37 -15.03
CA VAL A 1102 17.72 -31.01 -14.51
C VAL A 1102 16.77 -30.26 -15.44
N GLN A 1103 15.66 -29.74 -14.91
CA GLN A 1103 14.64 -29.06 -15.72
C GLN A 1103 14.02 -27.86 -14.99
N ASN A 1104 13.69 -26.81 -15.75
CA ASN A 1104 13.03 -25.60 -15.22
C ASN A 1104 13.76 -24.91 -14.05
N CYS A 1105 15.07 -25.08 -13.92
CA CYS A 1105 15.85 -24.47 -12.85
C CYS A 1105 16.45 -23.12 -13.27
N PHE A 1106 16.55 -22.21 -12.31
CA PHE A 1106 17.30 -20.95 -12.44
C PHE A 1106 18.62 -21.06 -11.66
N LEU A 1107 19.74 -21.06 -12.37
CA LEU A 1107 21.08 -21.25 -11.82
C LEU A 1107 21.87 -19.94 -11.94
N VAL A 1108 22.33 -19.41 -10.82
CA VAL A 1108 23.25 -18.28 -10.73
C VAL A 1108 24.50 -18.77 -10.03
N SER A 1109 25.67 -18.50 -10.61
CA SER A 1109 26.92 -19.12 -10.19
C SER A 1109 28.03 -18.09 -10.11
N GLY A 1110 28.70 -18.10 -8.95
CA GLY A 1110 30.05 -17.60 -8.67
C GLY A 1110 30.93 -18.74 -8.09
N THR A 1111 30.30 -19.77 -7.53
CA THR A 1111 30.81 -21.12 -7.23
C THR A 1111 29.96 -22.15 -8.01
N ASP A 1112 30.04 -23.46 -7.73
CA ASP A 1112 29.33 -24.44 -8.52
C ASP A 1112 27.85 -24.56 -8.08
N ALA A 1113 26.91 -24.14 -8.93
CA ALA A 1113 25.49 -24.19 -8.55
C ALA A 1113 24.97 -25.65 -8.53
N LEU A 1114 25.44 -26.48 -9.46
CA LEU A 1114 25.22 -27.92 -9.42
C LEU A 1114 26.51 -28.63 -9.82
N GLU A 1115 26.95 -29.58 -9.00
CA GLU A 1115 28.12 -30.40 -9.24
C GLU A 1115 27.76 -31.88 -9.27
N SER A 1116 28.36 -32.62 -10.22
CA SER A 1116 28.30 -34.08 -10.23
C SER A 1116 29.63 -34.70 -10.69
N GLY A 1117 30.26 -35.48 -9.82
CA GLY A 1117 31.50 -36.20 -10.10
C GLY A 1117 32.01 -36.96 -8.87
N PRO A 1118 33.10 -37.72 -8.98
CA PRO A 1118 33.77 -38.29 -7.81
C PRO A 1118 34.57 -37.20 -7.08
N GLU A 1119 34.29 -37.00 -5.79
CA GLU A 1119 35.19 -36.28 -4.86
C GLU A 1119 36.56 -36.97 -4.72
#